data_AF-A0A8R1XTA3-F1
#
_entry.id   AF-A0A8R1XTA3-F1
#
_cell.length_a   1.000
_cell.length_b   1.000
_cell.length_c   1.000
_cell.angle_alpha   90.00
_cell.angle_beta   90.00
_cell.angle_gamma   90.00
#
_symmetry.space_group_name_H-M   'P 1'
#
loop_
_entity.id
_entity.type
_entity.pdbx_description
1 polymer ?
#
loop_
_entity_poly.entity_id
_entity_poly.type
_entity_poly.pdbx_seq_one_letter_code
_entity_poly.pdbx_strand_id
1 'polypeptide(L)'
;MMKNYLLHNISNFHMVGLINRMGKQKLILLAILLLAVIIITRYKYSGIIIAKSEAIKENHPEEGLLKQMIEYGKYGIMLMKDKLDSLGDHKLQMIPFMRQHHAAVDFVRTALLVCKEALQKRGILRIGNIDTVNITTVNDTVAGGDKLMDTVIHKSINKDESDDANKMMKSAESKDEHYIAIPSNEDVISSTVEVPEWACDEKHSPNYMIYCQGDLLHAVMMLNIFKDSKTFVDKPLKRDPAEIAADFKRKFPRDITANDSEAIRQFIDENFEEEGHELEKCELVDWEEKPENLLSIEDPQLRQFALNVNLIWKNLCRTIKKEVMDYPERHSLIYVPYEFVVPGGRFREFYYWDTYWVIKGLLASGMQETSRRMILNFEYLVRTIGFIPNGGRVYYLRRSQPPFFIPMVYEFYMATEDDDFLRSTINTMEMEFNFWKSNRMINVTINKRNHSVFYYRADSNVPRPESYREDYQTAERVDRQRRRKLWRDIASAAESGWDFSSRWFQNRRSMDTIITSDIIPVDLNAFMYWNMKILAHLQGELGNLTRRDELNKERSNFVDTFEAVFFDTREGAWFDLNVKTGEHYDDAYPSLAVPLFTECYHVLNSGMMIDVLETLQRKGLLQFPGGVPASLMKGTNQQWDYPNGWAPINHMIIEGLRKSNNPTMQQRAFELANKWINRNYALYQKDHKMWEKYDVAKEYVRAAKGGEYENQYGFGWTNGVVLDLLVTFSKRAVVKPTGGVTDVHGIGRTDLAGTNRTLLTRYLGTEKSSDLLWLFTKRSLLRALSTFLKCKSSGNSEAVAKTKSL
;
A
#
# COMPACT_ATOMS: atom_id res chain seq x y z
N MET A 1 -20.92 -23.30 -27.19
CA MET A 1 -21.73 -23.87 -26.10
C MET A 1 -21.92 -22.93 -24.91
N MET A 2 -20.88 -22.37 -24.27
CA MET A 2 -21.05 -21.36 -23.17
C MET A 2 -21.74 -20.05 -23.60
N LYS A 3 -21.60 -19.61 -24.86
CA LYS A 3 -22.28 -18.41 -25.39
C LYS A 3 -23.81 -18.57 -25.45
N ASN A 4 -24.31 -19.79 -25.65
CA ASN A 4 -25.75 -20.09 -25.59
C ASN A 4 -26.23 -20.36 -24.16
N TYR A 5 -25.36 -20.82 -23.25
CA TYR A 5 -25.71 -21.12 -21.86
C TYR A 5 -25.92 -19.86 -20.99
N LEU A 6 -25.22 -18.76 -21.29
CA LEU A 6 -25.39 -17.45 -20.63
C LEU A 6 -26.56 -16.63 -21.22
N LEU A 7 -26.85 -16.77 -22.52
CA LEU A 7 -28.02 -16.14 -23.16
C LEU A 7 -29.35 -16.82 -22.81
N HIS A 8 -29.32 -18.11 -22.44
CA HIS A 8 -30.52 -18.84 -22.01
C HIS A 8 -30.87 -18.67 -20.52
N ASN A 9 -29.90 -18.33 -19.66
CA ASN A 9 -30.13 -18.18 -18.21
C ASN A 9 -30.48 -16.75 -17.77
N ILE A 10 -30.34 -15.75 -18.65
CA ILE A 10 -30.73 -14.36 -18.39
C ILE A 10 -32.16 -14.04 -18.91
N SER A 11 -32.75 -14.96 -19.70
CA SER A 11 -34.02 -14.75 -20.41
C SER A 11 -35.26 -15.38 -19.77
N ASN A 12 -35.21 -15.91 -18.54
CA ASN A 12 -36.36 -16.56 -17.89
C ASN A 12 -36.94 -15.79 -16.68
N PHE A 13 -38.07 -15.13 -16.94
CA PHE A 13 -39.30 -15.13 -16.13
C PHE A 13 -39.23 -14.84 -14.62
N HIS A 14 -38.91 -13.60 -14.21
CA HIS A 14 -39.43 -13.03 -12.95
C HIS A 14 -39.59 -11.50 -13.00
N MET A 15 -38.68 -10.79 -13.67
CA MET A 15 -38.72 -9.33 -13.77
C MET A 15 -39.87 -8.80 -14.65
N VAL A 16 -40.21 -9.51 -15.73
CA VAL A 16 -41.35 -9.16 -16.61
C VAL A 16 -42.68 -9.21 -15.85
N GLY A 17 -42.84 -10.19 -14.95
CA GLY A 17 -44.03 -10.29 -14.08
C GLY A 17 -44.10 -9.15 -13.06
N LEU A 18 -42.98 -8.75 -12.49
CA LEU A 18 -42.88 -7.62 -11.55
C LEU A 18 -43.19 -6.28 -12.23
N ILE A 19 -42.61 -6.02 -13.40
CA ILE A 19 -42.82 -4.78 -14.17
C ILE A 19 -44.29 -4.68 -14.62
N ASN A 20 -44.91 -5.80 -15.04
CA ASN A 20 -46.33 -5.83 -15.39
C ASN A 20 -47.26 -5.52 -14.20
N ARG A 21 -46.84 -5.78 -12.95
CA ARG A 21 -47.61 -5.49 -11.72
C ARG A 21 -47.38 -4.08 -11.15
N MET A 22 -46.42 -3.31 -11.67
CA MET A 22 -46.12 -1.97 -11.16
C MET A 22 -47.20 -0.96 -11.56
N GLY A 23 -47.69 -0.12 -10.63
CA GLY A 23 -48.59 1.00 -10.96
C GLY A 23 -47.90 2.10 -11.79
N LYS A 24 -48.69 2.99 -12.42
CA LYS A 24 -48.19 4.07 -13.33
C LYS A 24 -47.06 4.91 -12.73
N GLN A 25 -47.21 5.39 -11.50
CA GLN A 25 -46.19 6.18 -10.79
C GLN A 25 -44.88 5.41 -10.57
N LYS A 26 -44.96 4.11 -10.27
CA LYS A 26 -43.78 3.27 -10.04
C LYS A 26 -42.99 3.03 -11.32
N LEU A 27 -43.68 2.90 -12.45
CA LEU A 27 -43.04 2.74 -13.75
C LEU A 27 -42.28 4.02 -14.16
N ILE A 28 -42.89 5.18 -13.91
CA ILE A 28 -42.26 6.49 -14.14
C ILE A 28 -41.02 6.65 -13.26
N LEU A 29 -41.11 6.32 -11.97
CA LEU A 29 -39.98 6.43 -11.04
C LEU A 29 -38.82 5.50 -11.42
N LEU A 30 -39.11 4.26 -11.84
CA LEU A 30 -38.09 3.33 -12.33
C LEU A 30 -37.42 3.85 -13.60
N ALA A 31 -38.19 4.41 -14.54
CA ALA A 31 -37.64 5.03 -15.74
C ALA A 31 -36.74 6.23 -15.40
N ILE A 32 -37.14 7.08 -14.44
CA ILE A 32 -36.33 8.20 -13.94
C ILE A 32 -35.02 7.70 -13.30
N LEU A 33 -35.07 6.64 -12.48
CA LEU A 33 -33.89 6.05 -11.84
C LEU A 33 -32.92 5.47 -12.87
N LEU A 34 -33.43 4.73 -13.86
CA LEU A 34 -32.62 4.19 -14.96
C LEU A 34 -32.00 5.33 -15.79
N LEU A 35 -32.76 6.39 -16.06
CA LEU A 35 -32.27 7.60 -16.71
C LEU A 35 -31.20 8.33 -15.87
N ALA A 36 -31.35 8.39 -14.55
CA ALA A 36 -30.36 8.98 -13.66
C ALA A 36 -29.06 8.17 -13.67
N VAL A 37 -29.14 6.83 -13.69
CA VAL A 37 -27.96 5.95 -13.85
C VAL A 37 -27.27 6.21 -15.19
N ILE A 38 -28.03 6.39 -16.28
CA ILE A 38 -27.50 6.75 -17.61
C ILE A 38 -26.82 8.12 -17.58
N ILE A 39 -27.42 9.12 -16.92
CA ILE A 39 -26.84 10.45 -16.77
C ILE A 39 -25.53 10.36 -15.96
N ILE A 40 -25.52 9.65 -14.84
CA ILE A 40 -24.34 9.47 -14.00
C ILE A 40 -23.21 8.74 -14.76
N THR A 41 -23.55 7.75 -15.59
CA THR A 41 -22.54 7.05 -16.42
C THR A 41 -22.06 7.88 -17.61
N ARG A 42 -22.90 8.77 -18.16
CA ARG A 42 -22.57 9.60 -19.35
C ARG A 42 -21.89 10.93 -19.01
N TYR A 43 -22.13 11.50 -17.82
CA TYR A 43 -21.64 12.82 -17.43
C TYR A 43 -20.42 12.81 -16.50
N LYS A 44 -19.81 11.64 -16.28
CA LYS A 44 -18.45 11.54 -15.70
C LYS A 44 -17.35 12.16 -16.60
N TYR A 45 -17.72 12.75 -17.76
CA TYR A 45 -16.80 13.23 -18.80
C TYR A 45 -17.14 14.58 -19.50
N SER A 46 -18.15 15.38 -19.11
CA SER A 46 -18.25 16.80 -19.57
C SER A 46 -19.21 17.69 -18.74
N GLY A 47 -18.74 18.89 -18.33
CA GLY A 47 -19.42 19.81 -17.40
C GLY A 47 -20.50 20.74 -18.00
N ILE A 48 -21.02 20.47 -19.19
CA ILE A 48 -21.77 21.48 -19.98
C ILE A 48 -23.30 21.45 -19.75
N ILE A 49 -23.85 20.51 -18.97
CA ILE A 49 -25.32 20.27 -18.93
C ILE A 49 -26.01 20.61 -17.59
N ILE A 50 -25.29 20.84 -16.49
CA ILE A 50 -25.89 21.37 -15.25
C ILE A 50 -26.53 22.75 -15.51
N ALA A 51 -25.81 23.64 -16.21
CA ALA A 51 -26.27 24.98 -16.57
C ALA A 51 -27.45 25.01 -17.57
N LYS A 52 -27.63 23.96 -18.38
CA LYS A 52 -28.77 23.86 -19.33
C LYS A 52 -29.99 23.16 -18.73
N SER A 53 -29.82 22.34 -17.68
CA SER A 53 -30.94 21.66 -17.01
C SER A 53 -31.76 22.60 -16.12
N GLU A 54 -31.14 23.64 -15.55
CA GLU A 54 -31.82 24.68 -14.79
C GLU A 54 -32.70 25.56 -15.70
N ALA A 55 -32.26 25.87 -16.92
CA ALA A 55 -33.02 26.63 -17.91
C ALA A 55 -34.23 25.88 -18.51
N ILE A 56 -34.27 24.55 -18.42
CA ILE A 56 -35.36 23.71 -18.97
C ILE A 56 -36.49 23.52 -17.94
N LYS A 57 -36.18 23.66 -16.63
CA LYS A 57 -37.17 23.58 -15.54
C LYS A 57 -38.22 24.70 -15.59
N GLU A 58 -37.92 25.81 -16.26
CA GLU A 58 -38.82 26.96 -16.37
C GLU A 58 -39.84 26.87 -17.51
N ASN A 59 -39.68 25.95 -18.49
CA ASN A 59 -40.42 26.07 -19.77
C ASN A 59 -41.36 24.92 -20.17
N HIS A 60 -41.31 23.72 -19.58
CA HIS A 60 -42.17 22.60 -20.03
C HIS A 60 -42.64 21.63 -18.91
N PRO A 61 -43.96 21.55 -18.62
CA PRO A 61 -44.50 20.63 -17.62
C PRO A 61 -44.52 19.17 -18.12
N GLU A 62 -43.88 18.30 -17.33
CA GLU A 62 -43.91 16.82 -17.21
C GLU A 62 -43.91 15.88 -18.46
N GLU A 63 -44.55 16.20 -19.59
CA GLU A 63 -44.58 15.32 -20.78
C GLU A 63 -43.46 15.58 -21.79
N GLY A 64 -43.00 16.83 -21.92
CA GLY A 64 -41.92 17.22 -22.85
C GLY A 64 -40.53 16.75 -22.40
N LEU A 65 -40.28 16.81 -21.08
CA LEU A 65 -39.00 16.47 -20.48
C LEU A 65 -38.67 14.98 -20.66
N LEU A 66 -39.64 14.09 -20.43
CA LEU A 66 -39.44 12.64 -20.55
C LEU A 66 -39.12 12.24 -22.00
N LYS A 67 -39.81 12.85 -22.97
CA LYS A 67 -39.59 12.58 -24.40
C LYS A 67 -38.20 13.03 -24.85
N GLN A 68 -37.77 14.22 -24.44
CA GLN A 68 -36.42 14.71 -24.73
C GLN A 68 -35.34 13.89 -24.03
N MET A 69 -35.52 13.53 -22.76
CA MET A 69 -34.57 12.68 -22.02
C MET A 69 -34.39 11.30 -22.68
N ILE A 70 -35.48 10.71 -23.20
CA ILE A 70 -35.44 9.45 -23.96
C ILE A 70 -34.64 9.61 -25.27
N GLU A 71 -34.88 10.67 -26.04
CA GLU A 71 -34.14 10.93 -27.29
C GLU A 71 -32.65 11.17 -27.04
N TYR A 72 -32.31 11.97 -26.03
CA TYR A 72 -30.91 12.15 -25.62
C TYR A 72 -30.28 10.85 -25.15
N GLY A 73 -31.00 10.03 -24.38
CA GLY A 73 -30.55 8.70 -23.92
C GLY A 73 -30.22 7.76 -25.09
N LYS A 74 -31.08 7.70 -26.12
CA LYS A 74 -30.85 6.92 -27.35
C LYS A 74 -29.56 7.34 -28.05
N TYR A 75 -29.37 8.64 -28.25
CA TYR A 75 -28.17 9.18 -28.89
C TYR A 75 -26.90 8.81 -28.10
N GLY A 76 -26.98 8.76 -26.77
CA GLY A 76 -25.84 8.37 -25.91
C GLY A 76 -25.46 6.91 -26.01
N ILE A 77 -26.46 6.03 -26.09
CA ILE A 77 -26.25 4.60 -26.27
C ILE A 77 -25.65 4.32 -27.65
N MET A 78 -26.13 5.00 -28.71
CA MET A 78 -25.54 4.89 -30.05
C MET A 78 -24.08 5.33 -30.08
N LEU A 79 -23.75 6.47 -29.48
CA LEU A 79 -22.38 7.00 -29.50
C LEU A 79 -21.40 6.13 -28.68
N MET A 80 -21.87 5.56 -27.56
CA MET A 80 -21.09 4.58 -26.79
C MET A 80 -20.90 3.28 -27.57
N LYS A 81 -21.93 2.81 -28.27
CA LYS A 81 -21.85 1.64 -29.12
C LYS A 81 -20.88 1.84 -30.28
N ASP A 82 -20.94 2.97 -30.99
CA ASP A 82 -19.99 3.28 -32.07
C ASP A 82 -18.54 3.36 -31.54
N LYS A 83 -18.33 3.98 -30.37
CA LYS A 83 -17.00 4.01 -29.74
C LYS A 83 -16.51 2.62 -29.35
N LEU A 84 -17.37 1.79 -28.77
CA LEU A 84 -17.02 0.42 -28.39
C LEU A 84 -16.77 -0.46 -29.64
N ASP A 85 -17.61 -0.34 -30.67
CA ASP A 85 -17.48 -1.07 -31.93
C ASP A 85 -16.23 -0.63 -32.72
N SER A 86 -15.77 0.63 -32.56
CA SER A 86 -14.49 1.11 -33.12
C SER A 86 -13.24 0.53 -32.43
N LEU A 87 -13.38 0.04 -31.20
CA LEU A 87 -12.32 -0.62 -30.43
C LEU A 87 -12.28 -2.09 -30.84
N GLY A 88 -11.98 -2.37 -32.11
CA GLY A 88 -12.08 -3.70 -32.73
C GLY A 88 -11.66 -4.86 -31.83
N ASP A 89 -12.32 -6.02 -31.97
CA ASP A 89 -12.38 -7.15 -31.02
C ASP A 89 -11.11 -7.42 -30.18
N HIS A 90 -9.92 -7.29 -30.76
CA HIS A 90 -8.64 -7.40 -30.06
C HIS A 90 -8.50 -6.42 -28.87
N LYS A 91 -8.88 -5.14 -29.00
CA LYS A 91 -8.80 -4.13 -27.93
C LYS A 91 -9.86 -4.35 -26.85
N LEU A 92 -11.07 -4.75 -27.26
CA LEU A 92 -12.17 -5.13 -26.36
C LEU A 92 -11.84 -6.37 -25.50
N GLN A 93 -10.96 -7.27 -25.98
CA GLN A 93 -10.47 -8.42 -25.22
C GLN A 93 -9.37 -8.07 -24.22
N MET A 94 -8.61 -6.99 -24.44
CA MET A 94 -7.52 -6.57 -23.56
C MET A 94 -7.97 -5.82 -22.29
N ILE A 95 -9.21 -5.34 -22.25
CA ILE A 95 -9.71 -4.46 -21.18
C ILE A 95 -11.00 -5.07 -20.57
N PRO A 96 -10.91 -5.85 -19.48
CA PRO A 96 -12.07 -6.49 -18.83
C PRO A 96 -13.20 -5.50 -18.47
N PHE A 97 -12.83 -4.27 -18.12
CA PHE A 97 -13.75 -3.17 -17.81
C PHE A 97 -14.67 -2.80 -18.99
N MET A 98 -14.19 -2.89 -20.23
CA MET A 98 -14.99 -2.52 -21.41
C MET A 98 -16.05 -3.56 -21.78
N ARG A 99 -15.84 -4.85 -21.46
CA ARG A 99 -16.90 -5.88 -21.57
C ARG A 99 -18.03 -5.66 -20.59
N GLN A 100 -17.71 -5.29 -19.34
CA GLN A 100 -18.73 -4.97 -18.34
C GLN A 100 -19.50 -3.71 -18.71
N HIS A 101 -18.84 -2.71 -19.30
CA HIS A 101 -19.52 -1.54 -19.86
C HIS A 101 -20.43 -1.90 -21.04
N HIS A 102 -19.99 -2.75 -21.96
CA HIS A 102 -20.84 -3.24 -23.04
C HIS A 102 -22.08 -3.99 -22.49
N ALA A 103 -21.88 -4.89 -21.53
CA ALA A 103 -22.98 -5.62 -20.90
C ALA A 103 -23.93 -4.70 -20.11
N ALA A 104 -23.41 -3.69 -19.41
CA ALA A 104 -24.22 -2.69 -18.70
C ALA A 104 -25.04 -1.84 -19.69
N VAL A 105 -24.44 -1.43 -20.81
CA VAL A 105 -25.13 -0.70 -21.88
C VAL A 105 -26.24 -1.55 -22.51
N ASP A 106 -25.98 -2.83 -22.76
CA ASP A 106 -27.00 -3.77 -23.27
C ASP A 106 -28.13 -4.02 -22.26
N PHE A 107 -27.81 -4.15 -20.96
CA PHE A 107 -28.79 -4.28 -19.89
C PHE A 107 -29.70 -3.05 -19.82
N VAL A 108 -29.11 -1.85 -19.82
CA VAL A 108 -29.84 -0.58 -19.80
C VAL A 108 -30.72 -0.43 -21.05
N ARG A 109 -30.19 -0.76 -22.24
CA ARG A 109 -30.96 -0.77 -23.49
C ARG A 109 -32.17 -1.71 -23.42
N THR A 110 -31.98 -2.90 -22.87
CA THR A 110 -33.05 -3.90 -22.70
C THR A 110 -34.11 -3.41 -21.71
N ALA A 111 -33.69 -2.87 -20.56
CA ALA A 111 -34.60 -2.30 -19.57
C ALA A 111 -35.44 -1.15 -20.14
N LEU A 112 -34.83 -0.28 -20.96
CA LEU A 112 -35.54 0.81 -21.66
C LEU A 112 -36.53 0.29 -22.71
N LEU A 113 -36.18 -0.74 -23.48
CA LEU A 113 -37.08 -1.38 -24.45
C LEU A 113 -38.30 -2.02 -23.76
N VAL A 114 -38.09 -2.73 -22.64
CA VAL A 114 -39.18 -3.33 -21.85
C VAL A 114 -40.07 -2.23 -21.24
N CYS A 115 -39.47 -1.14 -20.72
CA CYS A 115 -40.25 0.00 -20.23
C CYS A 115 -41.07 0.65 -21.36
N LYS A 116 -40.50 0.79 -22.56
CA LYS A 116 -41.21 1.31 -23.75
C LYS A 116 -42.39 0.42 -24.10
N GLU A 117 -42.21 -0.90 -24.19
CA GLU A 117 -43.33 -1.83 -24.46
C GLU A 117 -44.40 -1.78 -23.37
N ALA A 118 -44.02 -1.72 -22.09
CA ALA A 118 -44.96 -1.62 -20.99
C ALA A 118 -45.77 -0.31 -21.02
N LEU A 119 -45.15 0.81 -21.41
CA LEU A 119 -45.81 2.09 -21.59
C LEU A 119 -46.72 2.11 -22.84
N GLN A 120 -46.32 1.45 -23.93
CA GLN A 120 -47.15 1.29 -25.13
C GLN A 120 -48.39 0.42 -24.83
N LYS A 121 -48.22 -0.72 -24.17
CA LYS A 121 -49.33 -1.62 -23.78
C LYS A 121 -50.33 -0.94 -22.83
N ARG A 122 -49.91 0.09 -22.11
CA ARG A 122 -50.76 0.87 -21.19
C ARG A 122 -51.33 2.15 -21.81
N GLY A 123 -51.14 2.38 -23.11
CA GLY A 123 -51.71 3.52 -23.83
C GLY A 123 -51.09 4.87 -23.47
N ILE A 124 -49.91 4.88 -22.84
CA ILE A 124 -49.24 6.11 -22.36
C ILE A 124 -48.34 6.73 -23.45
N LEU A 125 -47.99 5.98 -24.49
CA LEU A 125 -47.13 6.44 -25.60
C LEU A 125 -47.80 6.16 -26.96
N ARG A 126 -48.28 7.21 -27.65
CA ARG A 126 -48.64 7.19 -29.08
C ARG A 126 -47.38 7.53 -29.90
N ILE A 127 -46.88 6.61 -30.72
CA ILE A 127 -45.65 6.79 -31.52
C ILE A 127 -46.00 7.29 -32.93
N GLY A 128 -45.29 8.32 -33.39
CA GLY A 128 -45.02 8.57 -34.82
C GLY A 128 -43.63 8.05 -35.18
N ASN A 129 -43.55 7.41 -36.35
CA ASN A 129 -42.40 6.68 -36.94
C ASN A 129 -41.04 7.37 -36.77
N ILE A 130 -40.03 6.63 -36.32
CA ILE A 130 -38.63 6.89 -36.67
C ILE A 130 -38.01 5.54 -37.07
N ASP A 131 -37.65 5.47 -38.34
CA ASP A 131 -37.13 4.31 -39.05
C ASP A 131 -35.79 3.80 -38.52
N THR A 132 -35.59 2.51 -38.75
CA THR A 132 -34.34 1.76 -38.62
C THR A 132 -33.23 2.39 -39.47
N VAL A 133 -32.14 2.83 -38.86
CA VAL A 133 -30.92 3.26 -39.58
C VAL A 133 -29.82 2.21 -39.39
N ASN A 134 -29.50 1.52 -40.49
CA ASN A 134 -28.30 0.72 -40.71
C ASN A 134 -27.07 1.65 -40.82
N ILE A 135 -25.94 1.28 -40.19
CA ILE A 135 -24.68 2.04 -40.32
C ILE A 135 -23.55 1.07 -40.66
N THR A 136 -23.12 1.11 -41.92
CA THR A 136 -21.87 0.53 -42.45
C THR A 136 -20.84 1.64 -42.63
N THR A 137 -19.69 1.47 -41.97
CA THR A 137 -18.31 1.88 -42.34
C THR A 137 -18.05 3.29 -42.89
N VAL A 138 -17.24 4.06 -42.14
CA VAL A 138 -16.33 5.08 -42.71
C VAL A 138 -14.97 4.97 -41.98
N ASN A 139 -13.95 4.54 -42.73
CA ASN A 139 -12.53 4.63 -42.41
C ASN A 139 -11.92 5.52 -43.50
N ASP A 140 -11.22 6.58 -43.13
CA ASP A 140 -10.24 7.26 -44.00
C ASP A 140 -9.37 8.18 -43.11
N THR A 141 -8.11 7.77 -42.85
CA THR A 141 -6.87 8.20 -43.54
C THR A 141 -6.36 9.57 -43.08
N VAL A 142 -5.23 9.58 -42.35
CA VAL A 142 -4.03 10.39 -42.66
C VAL A 142 -2.82 9.70 -42.02
N ALA A 143 -1.92 9.20 -42.87
CA ALA A 143 -0.55 8.84 -42.56
C ALA A 143 0.37 9.84 -43.28
N GLY A 144 1.50 10.18 -42.68
CA GLY A 144 2.59 10.88 -43.39
C GLY A 144 3.62 11.51 -42.45
N GLY A 145 4.88 11.10 -42.61
CA GLY A 145 6.05 11.89 -42.19
C GLY A 145 7.10 11.14 -41.40
N ASP A 146 8.03 10.50 -42.11
CA ASP A 146 9.13 9.68 -41.61
C ASP A 146 10.47 10.37 -41.96
N LYS A 147 11.53 10.09 -41.16
CA LYS A 147 12.99 10.21 -41.42
C LYS A 147 13.75 11.56 -41.34
N LEU A 148 14.82 11.56 -40.52
CA LEU A 148 16.26 11.54 -40.91
C LEU A 148 17.13 11.27 -39.65
N MET A 149 17.95 10.21 -39.58
CA MET A 149 19.42 10.13 -39.86
C MET A 149 20.30 11.09 -39.03
N ASP A 150 21.51 10.78 -38.55
CA ASP A 150 22.35 9.58 -38.47
C ASP A 150 23.55 9.88 -37.54
N THR A 151 23.95 8.88 -36.76
CA THR A 151 25.31 8.40 -36.41
C THR A 151 26.54 9.34 -36.38
N VAL A 152 27.28 9.33 -35.24
CA VAL A 152 28.78 9.29 -35.21
C VAL A 152 29.26 8.40 -34.04
N ILE A 153 30.13 7.42 -34.36
CA ILE A 153 30.85 6.49 -33.48
C ILE A 153 32.37 6.69 -33.70
N HIS A 154 33.18 6.26 -32.71
CA HIS A 154 34.65 6.00 -32.68
C HIS A 154 35.55 7.19 -32.32
N LYS A 155 36.65 7.07 -31.56
CA LYS A 155 37.50 5.94 -31.13
C LYS A 155 38.49 6.48 -30.10
N SER A 156 38.86 5.71 -29.07
CA SER A 156 40.26 5.49 -28.66
C SER A 156 40.36 4.49 -27.50
N ILE A 157 41.05 3.38 -27.79
CA ILE A 157 41.57 2.36 -26.87
C ILE A 157 43.09 2.50 -26.92
N ASN A 158 43.76 2.31 -25.78
CA ASN A 158 45.07 1.67 -25.55
C ASN A 158 45.77 2.35 -24.36
N LYS A 159 45.98 1.61 -23.25
CA LYS A 159 47.24 0.91 -22.87
C LYS A 159 48.11 1.86 -22.02
N ASP A 160 48.80 1.49 -20.94
CA ASP A 160 49.44 0.25 -20.46
C ASP A 160 49.47 0.34 -18.90
N GLU A 161 49.44 -0.78 -18.15
CA GLU A 161 50.56 -1.36 -17.35
C GLU A 161 51.17 -0.40 -16.30
N SER A 162 51.54 -0.76 -15.08
CA SER A 162 51.66 -2.02 -14.32
C SER A 162 51.90 -1.66 -12.85
N ASP A 163 51.63 -2.63 -11.96
CA ASP A 163 52.40 -3.03 -10.77
C ASP A 163 53.19 -1.98 -9.98
N ASP A 164 52.98 -1.88 -8.66
CA ASP A 164 53.72 -2.76 -7.75
C ASP A 164 53.45 -2.51 -6.25
N ALA A 165 53.69 -3.58 -5.50
CA ALA A 165 54.24 -3.63 -4.15
C ALA A 165 53.41 -3.22 -2.91
N ASN A 166 52.81 -4.27 -2.33
CA ASN A 166 52.77 -4.57 -0.89
C ASN A 166 54.08 -4.23 -0.13
N LYS A 167 53.95 -3.51 0.99
CA LYS A 167 54.66 -3.60 2.29
C LYS A 167 54.39 -2.28 3.03
N MET A 168 53.91 -2.25 4.26
CA MET A 168 54.63 -2.73 5.43
C MET A 168 53.68 -3.05 6.58
N MET A 169 53.99 -4.18 7.21
CA MET A 169 53.49 -4.65 8.49
C MET A 169 54.47 -4.19 9.58
N LYS A 170 53.94 -4.02 10.80
CA LYS A 170 54.64 -3.94 12.11
C LYS A 170 55.20 -2.57 12.52
N SER A 171 54.45 -1.90 13.40
CA SER A 171 55.02 -1.46 14.68
C SER A 171 54.16 -2.03 15.80
N ALA A 172 54.79 -2.86 16.62
CA ALA A 172 54.25 -3.32 17.88
C ALA A 172 54.46 -2.18 18.89
N GLU A 173 53.37 -1.63 19.40
CA GLU A 173 53.42 -0.74 20.56
C GLU A 173 52.82 -1.45 21.77
N SER A 174 53.55 -1.24 22.86
CA SER A 174 53.47 -1.76 24.22
C SER A 174 52.10 -2.22 24.72
N LYS A 175 52.12 -3.40 25.35
CA LYS A 175 51.16 -3.82 26.37
C LYS A 175 51.34 -2.93 27.62
N ASP A 176 50.79 -1.73 27.58
CA ASP A 176 50.24 -1.09 28.78
C ASP A 176 48.73 -1.31 28.73
N GLU A 177 48.12 -1.67 29.85
CA GLU A 177 46.66 -1.76 29.99
C GLU A 177 46.06 -0.37 29.77
N HIS A 178 45.89 0.03 28.51
CA HIS A 178 45.40 1.35 28.14
C HIS A 178 43.94 1.47 28.60
N TYR A 179 43.72 2.36 29.56
CA TYR A 179 42.40 2.82 29.96
C TYR A 179 41.69 3.46 28.75
N ILE A 180 40.90 2.69 28.03
CA ILE A 180 40.05 3.19 26.94
C ILE A 180 38.64 3.35 27.52
N ALA A 181 38.30 4.57 27.93
CA ALA A 181 36.96 4.90 28.38
C ALA A 181 35.96 4.75 27.23
N ILE A 182 34.75 4.29 27.54
CA ILE A 182 33.64 4.36 26.58
C ILE A 182 33.19 5.81 26.39
N PRO A 183 32.61 6.20 25.24
CA PRO A 183 32.00 7.51 25.06
C PRO A 183 31.04 7.84 26.22
N SER A 184 31.02 9.10 26.67
CA SER A 184 30.17 9.53 27.78
C SER A 184 28.69 9.58 27.40
N ASN A 185 27.79 9.28 28.34
CA ASN A 185 26.35 9.47 28.17
C ASN A 185 25.88 10.92 28.37
N GLU A 186 26.78 11.87 28.68
CA GLU A 186 26.44 13.27 28.98
C GLU A 186 25.53 13.89 27.90
N ASP A 187 25.87 13.72 26.62
CA ASP A 187 25.08 14.27 25.52
C ASP A 187 23.68 13.65 25.39
N VAL A 188 23.47 12.44 25.96
CA VAL A 188 22.18 11.73 25.93
C VAL A 188 21.31 12.09 27.14
N ILE A 189 21.91 12.28 28.32
CA ILE A 189 21.16 12.58 29.56
C ILE A 189 21.04 14.09 29.85
N SER A 190 21.89 14.93 29.26
CA SER A 190 21.94 16.37 29.55
C SER A 190 20.72 17.12 29.04
N SER A 191 20.18 18.00 29.89
CA SER A 191 19.10 18.93 29.57
C SER A 191 19.59 20.32 29.12
N THR A 192 20.90 20.50 28.88
CA THR A 192 21.49 21.82 28.58
C THR A 192 20.97 22.43 27.26
N VAL A 193 20.69 21.60 26.26
CA VAL A 193 20.17 22.05 24.95
C VAL A 193 18.64 21.94 24.91
N GLU A 194 18.13 20.76 25.23
CA GLU A 194 16.72 20.40 25.27
C GLU A 194 16.57 19.24 26.25
N VAL A 195 15.44 19.16 26.96
CA VAL A 195 15.15 18.06 27.88
C VAL A 195 15.07 16.73 27.11
N PRO A 196 15.70 15.64 27.59
CA PRO A 196 15.55 14.32 26.98
C PRO A 196 14.08 13.86 26.92
N GLU A 197 13.63 13.50 25.74
CA GLU A 197 12.38 12.78 25.48
C GLU A 197 12.75 11.34 25.13
N TRP A 198 12.64 10.43 26.09
CA TRP A 198 13.04 9.03 25.95
C TRP A 198 12.07 8.23 25.10
N ALA A 199 12.55 7.24 24.34
CA ALA A 199 11.72 6.34 23.53
C ALA A 199 10.62 5.60 24.32
N CYS A 200 10.87 5.36 25.61
CA CYS A 200 9.87 5.04 26.63
C CYS A 200 10.37 5.52 27.99
N ASP A 201 9.45 5.80 28.93
CA ASP A 201 9.75 6.25 30.30
C ASP A 201 8.83 5.51 31.31
N GLU A 202 8.90 5.87 32.60
CA GLU A 202 8.07 5.24 33.65
C GLU A 202 6.55 5.29 33.39
N LYS A 203 6.06 6.22 32.56
CA LYS A 203 4.63 6.32 32.21
C LYS A 203 4.25 5.30 31.13
N HIS A 204 5.22 4.87 30.33
CA HIS A 204 5.01 3.98 29.20
C HIS A 204 5.37 2.52 29.54
N SER A 205 6.42 2.30 30.33
CA SER A 205 6.86 0.95 30.67
C SER A 205 7.56 0.86 32.04
N PRO A 206 7.29 -0.17 32.86
CA PRO A 206 7.99 -0.40 34.14
C PRO A 206 9.46 -0.76 33.99
N ASN A 207 9.92 -1.18 32.80
CA ASN A 207 11.31 -1.59 32.53
C ASN A 207 12.11 -0.60 31.68
N TYR A 208 11.62 0.64 31.60
CA TYR A 208 12.25 1.73 30.87
C TYR A 208 13.73 1.95 31.25
N MET A 209 14.10 1.74 32.51
CA MET A 209 15.48 1.88 33.03
C MET A 209 16.47 0.83 32.53
N ILE A 210 15.99 -0.19 31.82
CA ILE A 210 16.82 -1.22 31.18
C ILE A 210 16.81 -1.04 29.66
N TYR A 211 15.62 -0.85 29.07
CA TYR A 211 15.44 -0.92 27.62
C TYR A 211 15.41 0.43 26.90
N CYS A 212 15.15 1.54 27.59
CA CYS A 212 14.99 2.86 26.94
C CYS A 212 15.96 3.93 27.46
N GLN A 213 16.51 3.73 28.66
CA GLN A 213 17.44 4.64 29.29
C GLN A 213 18.35 3.88 30.27
N GLY A 214 19.36 4.56 30.82
CA GLY A 214 20.18 4.05 31.92
C GLY A 214 21.57 3.57 31.51
N ASP A 215 22.44 3.39 32.51
CA ASP A 215 23.86 3.11 32.32
C ASP A 215 24.11 1.72 31.73
N LEU A 216 23.25 0.74 32.03
CA LEU A 216 23.35 -0.60 31.45
C LEU A 216 23.16 -0.56 29.92
N LEU A 217 22.09 0.07 29.44
CA LEU A 217 21.85 0.26 28.01
C LEU A 217 23.03 0.95 27.35
N HIS A 218 23.48 2.07 27.94
CA HIS A 218 24.59 2.83 27.39
C HIS A 218 25.90 2.01 27.30
N ALA A 219 26.24 1.31 28.37
CA ALA A 219 27.45 0.49 28.44
C ALA A 219 27.43 -0.65 27.42
N VAL A 220 26.32 -1.39 27.31
CA VAL A 220 26.19 -2.50 26.36
C VAL A 220 26.35 -2.02 24.92
N MET A 221 25.77 -0.87 24.59
CA MET A 221 25.80 -0.30 23.25
C MET A 221 27.19 0.23 22.89
N MET A 222 27.82 1.00 23.79
CA MET A 222 29.14 1.59 23.56
C MET A 222 30.28 0.56 23.57
N LEU A 223 30.14 -0.53 24.31
CA LEU A 223 31.11 -1.64 24.30
C LEU A 223 30.93 -2.61 23.14
N ASN A 224 29.91 -2.42 22.29
CA ASN A 224 29.62 -3.28 21.15
C ASN A 224 29.54 -4.77 21.56
N ILE A 225 28.84 -5.06 22.68
CA ILE A 225 28.69 -6.44 23.20
C ILE A 225 28.01 -7.34 22.17
N PHE A 226 27.06 -6.79 21.42
CA PHE A 226 26.38 -7.47 20.31
C PHE A 226 26.61 -6.71 19.01
N LYS A 227 26.80 -7.46 17.92
CA LYS A 227 26.98 -6.92 16.56
C LYS A 227 25.77 -6.07 16.15
N ASP A 228 24.57 -6.54 16.42
CA ASP A 228 23.32 -5.81 16.20
C ASP A 228 22.84 -5.18 17.52
N SER A 229 22.65 -3.86 17.53
CA SER A 229 22.16 -3.11 18.70
C SER A 229 20.81 -3.65 19.20
N LYS A 230 19.95 -4.13 18.28
CA LYS A 230 18.62 -4.67 18.65
C LYS A 230 18.69 -5.95 19.47
N THR A 231 19.78 -6.72 19.39
CA THR A 231 19.92 -7.98 20.12
C THR A 231 19.74 -7.79 21.62
N PHE A 232 20.36 -6.78 22.22
CA PHE A 232 20.26 -6.56 23.67
C PHE A 232 18.84 -6.17 24.09
N VAL A 233 18.23 -5.22 23.38
CA VAL A 233 16.91 -4.70 23.75
C VAL A 233 15.78 -5.69 23.50
N ASP A 234 16.03 -6.76 22.74
CA ASP A 234 15.11 -7.88 22.52
C ASP A 234 15.24 -9.01 23.57
N LYS A 235 16.24 -8.99 24.45
CA LYS A 235 16.44 -10.05 25.44
C LYS A 235 15.48 -9.90 26.63
N PRO A 236 14.66 -10.91 26.98
CA PRO A 236 13.84 -10.89 28.19
C PRO A 236 14.69 -10.89 29.47
N LEU A 237 14.16 -10.33 30.56
CA LEU A 237 14.76 -10.34 31.88
C LEU A 237 14.42 -11.63 32.64
N LYS A 238 15.40 -12.18 33.37
CA LYS A 238 15.19 -13.34 34.26
C LYS A 238 14.49 -12.96 35.57
N ARG A 239 14.54 -11.69 35.96
CA ARG A 239 14.04 -11.14 37.24
C ARG A 239 13.64 -9.67 37.09
N ASP A 240 13.24 -9.05 38.18
CA ASP A 240 12.72 -7.68 38.20
C ASP A 240 13.74 -6.65 37.64
N PRO A 241 13.30 -5.73 36.76
CA PRO A 241 14.19 -4.73 36.14
C PRO A 241 14.86 -3.79 37.14
N ALA A 242 14.19 -3.42 38.24
CA ALA A 242 14.76 -2.51 39.24
C ALA A 242 15.89 -3.19 40.02
N GLU A 243 15.73 -4.48 40.33
CA GLU A 243 16.80 -5.28 40.96
C GLU A 243 18.02 -5.43 40.03
N ILE A 244 17.80 -5.72 38.74
CA ILE A 244 18.89 -5.81 37.75
C ILE A 244 19.62 -4.46 37.63
N ALA A 245 18.88 -3.35 37.53
CA ALA A 245 19.47 -2.02 37.45
C ALA A 245 20.31 -1.67 38.70
N ALA A 246 19.82 -2.01 39.89
CA ALA A 246 20.54 -1.80 41.15
C ALA A 246 21.81 -2.66 41.24
N ASP A 247 21.74 -3.92 40.81
CA ASP A 247 22.87 -4.83 40.79
C ASP A 247 23.95 -4.41 39.80
N PHE A 248 23.55 -3.87 38.65
CA PHE A 248 24.48 -3.31 37.68
C PHE A 248 25.29 -2.15 38.30
N LYS A 249 24.61 -1.18 38.94
CA LYS A 249 25.27 -0.06 39.62
C LYS A 249 26.21 -0.51 40.73
N ARG A 250 25.86 -1.58 41.47
CA ARG A 250 26.70 -2.15 42.52
C ARG A 250 27.91 -2.89 41.97
N LYS A 251 27.78 -3.61 40.84
CA LYS A 251 28.87 -4.34 40.18
C LYS A 251 29.85 -3.40 39.47
N PHE A 252 29.37 -2.27 38.96
CA PHE A 252 30.15 -1.27 38.24
C PHE A 252 30.05 0.13 38.90
N PRO A 253 30.66 0.32 40.10
CA PRO A 253 30.59 1.60 40.83
C PRO A 253 31.53 2.69 40.27
N ARG A 254 32.44 2.31 39.37
CA ARG A 254 33.37 3.21 38.67
C ARG A 254 32.96 3.37 37.21
N ASP A 255 33.55 4.36 36.54
CA ASP A 255 33.40 4.52 35.09
C ASP A 255 33.76 3.22 34.36
N ILE A 256 32.90 2.85 33.42
CA ILE A 256 33.01 1.65 32.59
C ILE A 256 34.02 1.92 31.47
N THR A 257 34.86 0.93 31.19
CA THR A 257 35.91 0.99 30.17
C THR A 257 35.83 -0.20 29.23
N ALA A 258 36.60 -0.18 28.14
CA ALA A 258 36.72 -1.31 27.23
C ALA A 258 37.11 -2.63 27.93
N ASN A 259 37.85 -2.56 29.05
CA ASN A 259 38.26 -3.74 29.83
C ASN A 259 37.10 -4.42 30.57
N ASP A 260 35.96 -3.75 30.72
CA ASP A 260 34.78 -4.28 31.41
C ASP A 260 33.86 -5.12 30.49
N SER A 261 34.20 -5.23 29.20
CA SER A 261 33.38 -5.90 28.18
C SER A 261 32.98 -7.34 28.56
N GLU A 262 33.92 -8.15 29.04
CA GLU A 262 33.65 -9.53 29.45
C GLU A 262 32.78 -9.60 30.71
N ALA A 263 33.05 -8.73 31.69
CA ALA A 263 32.26 -8.66 32.93
C ALA A 263 30.81 -8.22 32.66
N ILE A 264 30.60 -7.34 31.68
CA ILE A 264 29.28 -6.90 31.23
C ILE A 264 28.58 -8.00 30.44
N ARG A 265 29.28 -8.73 29.55
CA ARG A 265 28.71 -9.91 28.88
C ARG A 265 28.22 -10.94 29.89
N GLN A 266 29.07 -11.29 30.87
CA GLN A 266 28.68 -12.21 31.95
C GLN A 266 27.48 -11.68 32.75
N PHE A 267 27.44 -10.38 33.05
CA PHE A 267 26.28 -9.78 33.72
C PHE A 267 24.99 -9.94 32.90
N ILE A 268 25.05 -9.79 31.57
CA ILE A 268 23.90 -10.01 30.70
C ILE A 268 23.48 -11.48 30.74
N ASP A 269 24.42 -12.42 30.57
CA ASP A 269 24.12 -13.85 30.55
C ASP A 269 23.48 -14.34 31.87
N GLU A 270 23.89 -13.75 33.00
CA GLU A 270 23.33 -14.04 34.33
C GLU A 270 21.89 -13.50 34.52
N ASN A 271 21.53 -12.40 33.84
CA ASN A 271 20.30 -11.64 34.14
C ASN A 271 19.25 -11.64 33.01
N PHE A 272 19.61 -12.08 31.82
CA PHE A 272 18.78 -12.05 30.62
C PHE A 272 18.65 -13.44 29.99
N GLU A 273 17.51 -13.69 29.36
CA GLU A 273 17.28 -14.85 28.50
C GLU A 273 17.77 -14.60 27.06
N GLU A 274 17.73 -15.64 26.24
CA GLU A 274 17.97 -15.50 24.80
C GLU A 274 16.84 -14.74 24.11
N GLU A 275 17.19 -13.92 23.11
CA GLU A 275 16.20 -13.10 22.44
C GLU A 275 15.25 -13.97 21.59
N GLY A 276 13.96 -13.67 21.65
CA GLY A 276 12.92 -14.53 21.06
C GLY A 276 12.45 -15.69 21.93
N HIS A 277 13.01 -15.88 23.14
CA HIS A 277 12.51 -16.88 24.11
C HIS A 277 11.04 -16.64 24.51
N GLU A 278 10.57 -15.40 24.39
CA GLU A 278 9.20 -14.94 24.64
C GLU A 278 8.17 -15.33 23.55
N LEU A 279 8.61 -15.94 22.45
CA LEU A 279 7.78 -16.31 21.30
C LEU A 279 7.68 -17.83 21.13
N GLU A 280 6.54 -18.27 20.64
CA GLU A 280 6.29 -19.65 20.23
C GLU A 280 5.90 -19.69 18.74
N LYS A 281 6.17 -20.82 18.08
CA LYS A 281 5.63 -21.04 16.73
C LYS A 281 4.12 -21.27 16.85
N CYS A 282 3.36 -20.67 15.94
CA CYS A 282 1.92 -20.89 15.86
C CYS A 282 1.55 -21.92 14.78
N GLU A 283 0.39 -22.55 14.94
CA GLU A 283 -0.32 -23.20 13.84
C GLU A 283 -1.36 -22.24 13.27
N LEU A 284 -1.30 -22.00 11.96
CA LEU A 284 -2.24 -21.13 11.25
C LEU A 284 -3.58 -21.85 11.10
N VAL A 285 -4.63 -21.29 11.70
CA VAL A 285 -5.93 -21.97 11.91
C VAL A 285 -6.69 -22.32 10.62
N ASP A 286 -6.44 -21.59 9.54
CA ASP A 286 -7.14 -21.69 8.26
C ASP A 286 -6.16 -21.80 7.07
N TRP A 287 -4.90 -22.19 7.33
CA TRP A 287 -3.93 -22.40 6.28
C TRP A 287 -4.24 -23.67 5.48
N GLU A 288 -4.27 -23.53 4.16
CA GLU A 288 -4.41 -24.65 3.22
C GLU A 288 -3.17 -24.78 2.33
N GLU A 289 -2.79 -26.01 2.00
CA GLU A 289 -1.64 -26.27 1.12
C GLU A 289 -1.87 -25.75 -0.30
N LYS A 290 -3.11 -25.81 -0.78
CA LYS A 290 -3.50 -25.46 -2.16
C LYS A 290 -4.75 -24.56 -2.18
N PRO A 291 -4.64 -23.30 -1.73
CA PRO A 291 -5.79 -22.38 -1.72
C PRO A 291 -6.33 -22.14 -3.13
N GLU A 292 -7.65 -22.10 -3.27
CA GLU A 292 -8.34 -21.97 -4.57
C GLU A 292 -7.84 -20.77 -5.40
N ASN A 293 -7.63 -19.63 -4.73
CA ASN A 293 -7.15 -18.41 -5.38
C ASN A 293 -5.75 -18.58 -5.99
N LEU A 294 -4.85 -19.30 -5.33
CA LEU A 294 -3.51 -19.57 -5.87
C LEU A 294 -3.55 -20.60 -7.01
N LEU A 295 -4.48 -21.54 -6.97
CA LEU A 295 -4.71 -22.49 -8.06
C LEU A 295 -5.21 -21.83 -9.35
N SER A 296 -5.79 -20.63 -9.25
CA SER A 296 -6.27 -19.86 -10.42
C SER A 296 -5.15 -19.26 -11.29
N ILE A 297 -3.89 -19.28 -10.82
CA ILE A 297 -2.73 -18.80 -11.59
C ILE A 297 -2.49 -19.74 -12.77
N GLU A 298 -2.50 -19.19 -13.99
CA GLU A 298 -2.46 -19.97 -15.23
C GLU A 298 -1.08 -20.56 -15.51
N ASP A 299 -0.03 -19.74 -15.41
CA ASP A 299 1.37 -20.17 -15.57
C ASP A 299 1.75 -21.21 -14.48
N PRO A 300 2.10 -22.45 -14.86
CA PRO A 300 2.37 -23.52 -13.89
C PRO A 300 3.57 -23.25 -12.99
N GLN A 301 4.61 -22.55 -13.48
CA GLN A 301 5.80 -22.24 -12.70
C GLN A 301 5.49 -21.16 -11.66
N LEU A 302 4.76 -20.13 -12.06
CA LEU A 302 4.31 -19.08 -11.12
C LEU A 302 3.30 -19.63 -10.11
N ARG A 303 2.43 -20.56 -10.51
CA ARG A 303 1.52 -21.25 -9.59
C ARG A 303 2.31 -22.04 -8.54
N GLN A 304 3.30 -22.83 -8.95
CA GLN A 304 4.13 -23.57 -7.99
C GLN A 304 4.92 -22.62 -7.08
N PHE A 305 5.44 -21.51 -7.62
CA PHE A 305 6.08 -20.47 -6.83
C PHE A 305 5.13 -19.88 -5.78
N ALA A 306 3.88 -19.55 -6.15
CA ALA A 306 2.88 -19.05 -5.21
C ALA A 306 2.60 -20.04 -4.07
N LEU A 307 2.47 -21.33 -4.37
CA LEU A 307 2.28 -22.37 -3.36
C LEU A 307 3.48 -22.48 -2.41
N ASN A 308 4.70 -22.35 -2.95
CA ASN A 308 5.91 -22.34 -2.13
C ASN A 308 5.97 -21.11 -1.22
N VAL A 309 5.58 -19.93 -1.71
CA VAL A 309 5.50 -18.70 -0.89
C VAL A 309 4.41 -18.83 0.18
N ASN A 310 3.26 -19.44 -0.13
CA ASN A 310 2.20 -19.73 0.83
C ASN A 310 2.68 -20.61 2.00
N LEU A 311 3.61 -21.55 1.76
CA LEU A 311 4.21 -22.37 2.81
C LEU A 311 5.05 -21.54 3.79
N ILE A 312 5.63 -20.41 3.36
CA ILE A 312 6.48 -19.56 4.20
C ILE A 312 5.68 -18.97 5.37
N TRP A 313 4.36 -18.76 5.23
CA TRP A 313 3.52 -18.23 6.31
C TRP A 313 3.65 -19.04 7.61
N LYS A 314 3.72 -20.37 7.52
CA LYS A 314 3.94 -21.25 8.68
C LYS A 314 5.24 -20.96 9.42
N ASN A 315 6.30 -20.57 8.69
CA ASN A 315 7.60 -20.27 9.28
C ASN A 315 7.64 -18.91 9.97
N LEU A 316 6.76 -17.99 9.58
CA LEU A 316 6.68 -16.63 10.13
C LEU A 316 5.63 -16.47 11.22
N CYS A 317 4.72 -17.42 11.38
CA CYS A 317 3.69 -17.29 12.40
C CYS A 317 4.25 -17.47 13.81
N ARG A 318 3.88 -16.55 14.70
CA ARG A 318 4.26 -16.57 16.11
C ARG A 318 3.06 -16.33 17.02
N THR A 319 3.13 -16.88 18.22
CA THR A 319 2.29 -16.51 19.37
C THR A 319 3.20 -15.99 20.47
N ILE A 320 2.67 -15.09 21.32
CA ILE A 320 3.39 -14.59 22.48
C ILE A 320 3.11 -15.51 23.67
N LYS A 321 4.16 -15.94 24.37
CA LYS A 321 4.00 -16.73 25.59
C LYS A 321 3.18 -15.98 26.63
N LYS A 322 2.37 -16.72 27.38
CA LYS A 322 1.55 -16.15 28.47
C LYS A 322 2.38 -15.41 29.52
N GLU A 323 3.63 -15.84 29.74
CA GLU A 323 4.58 -15.18 30.65
C GLU A 323 4.78 -13.68 30.36
N VAL A 324 4.71 -13.26 29.10
CA VAL A 324 4.81 -11.84 28.71
C VAL A 324 3.61 -11.03 29.22
N MET A 325 2.43 -11.65 29.28
CA MET A 325 1.22 -11.05 29.84
C MET A 325 1.26 -11.05 31.37
N ASP A 326 1.76 -12.13 31.97
CA ASP A 326 1.78 -12.31 33.43
C ASP A 326 2.89 -11.46 34.10
N TYR A 327 4.01 -11.19 33.40
CA TYR A 327 5.18 -10.44 33.89
C TYR A 327 5.69 -9.39 32.86
N PRO A 328 4.86 -8.44 32.41
CA PRO A 328 5.21 -7.51 31.33
C PRO A 328 6.47 -6.68 31.65
N GLU A 329 6.79 -6.45 32.92
CA GLU A 329 8.00 -5.76 33.35
C GLU A 329 9.30 -6.50 32.97
N ARG A 330 9.24 -7.79 32.65
CA ARG A 330 10.41 -8.59 32.25
C ARG A 330 10.64 -8.62 30.75
N HIS A 331 9.79 -7.98 29.96
CA HIS A 331 9.82 -8.08 28.51
C HIS A 331 9.82 -6.73 27.85
N SER A 332 10.65 -6.55 26.83
CA SER A 332 10.45 -5.43 25.92
C SER A 332 9.34 -5.72 24.91
N LEU A 333 8.97 -6.99 24.65
CA LEU A 333 7.85 -7.34 23.76
C LEU A 333 6.51 -6.99 24.40
N ILE A 334 5.65 -6.34 23.62
CA ILE A 334 4.29 -5.98 24.02
C ILE A 334 3.37 -7.16 23.72
N TYR A 335 2.67 -7.65 24.74
CA TYR A 335 1.70 -8.72 24.60
C TYR A 335 0.54 -8.34 23.68
N VAL A 336 0.10 -9.28 22.84
CA VAL A 336 -1.14 -9.22 22.05
C VAL A 336 -1.83 -10.60 22.13
N PRO A 337 -3.18 -10.64 22.08
CA PRO A 337 -3.94 -11.84 22.44
C PRO A 337 -3.95 -12.97 21.40
N TYR A 338 -3.68 -12.69 20.12
CA TYR A 338 -3.74 -13.66 19.04
C TYR A 338 -2.40 -13.87 18.35
N GLU A 339 -2.29 -14.93 17.57
CA GLU A 339 -1.15 -15.15 16.68
C GLU A 339 -0.96 -14.02 15.68
N PHE A 340 0.28 -13.86 15.22
CA PHE A 340 0.64 -12.88 14.21
C PHE A 340 1.77 -13.41 13.33
N VAL A 341 1.92 -12.80 12.16
CA VAL A 341 2.99 -13.09 11.21
C VAL A 341 4.06 -12.01 11.35
N VAL A 342 5.29 -12.41 11.68
CA VAL A 342 6.43 -11.48 11.71
C VAL A 342 6.92 -11.16 10.29
N PRO A 343 7.62 -10.03 10.07
CA PRO A 343 8.30 -9.79 8.79
C PRO A 343 9.32 -10.89 8.49
N GLY A 344 10.24 -11.20 9.41
CA GLY A 344 11.26 -12.24 9.24
C GLY A 344 12.67 -11.81 9.68
N GLY A 345 13.55 -12.78 9.89
CA GLY A 345 14.92 -12.54 10.34
C GLY A 345 14.99 -11.91 11.73
N ARG A 346 15.69 -10.78 11.87
CA ARG A 346 15.83 -10.01 13.13
C ARG A 346 14.51 -9.40 13.64
N PHE A 347 13.52 -9.26 12.77
CA PHE A 347 12.20 -8.72 13.10
C PHE A 347 11.34 -9.83 13.68
N ARG A 348 11.29 -9.91 15.01
CA ARG A 348 10.64 -11.00 15.77
C ARG A 348 9.27 -10.58 16.35
N GLU A 349 8.94 -9.32 16.25
CA GLU A 349 7.68 -8.70 16.64
C GLU A 349 6.80 -8.41 15.41
N PHE A 350 5.53 -8.09 15.63
CA PHE A 350 4.68 -7.51 14.60
C PHE A 350 5.16 -6.09 14.26
N TYR A 351 4.95 -5.66 13.01
CA TYR A 351 5.20 -4.31 12.52
C TYR A 351 3.95 -3.76 11.85
N TYR A 352 3.68 -2.47 12.04
CA TYR A 352 2.38 -1.89 11.74
C TYR A 352 2.07 -1.92 10.24
N TRP A 353 2.77 -1.13 9.42
CA TRP A 353 2.42 -1.01 8.00
C TRP A 353 2.73 -2.28 7.20
N ASP A 354 3.76 -3.06 7.56
CA ASP A 354 4.12 -4.36 6.98
C ASP A 354 2.91 -5.30 6.94
N THR A 355 2.14 -5.28 8.03
CA THR A 355 0.99 -6.15 8.25
C THR A 355 -0.11 -5.92 7.20
N TYR A 356 -0.18 -4.75 6.56
CA TYR A 356 -1.16 -4.52 5.49
C TYR A 356 -0.92 -5.44 4.30
N TRP A 357 0.33 -5.53 3.85
CA TRP A 357 0.69 -6.42 2.75
C TRP A 357 0.65 -7.88 3.16
N VAL A 358 0.99 -8.19 4.42
CA VAL A 358 0.76 -9.53 4.98
C VAL A 358 -0.70 -9.92 4.87
N ILE A 359 -1.64 -9.08 5.34
CA ILE A 359 -3.09 -9.33 5.24
C ILE A 359 -3.52 -9.51 3.78
N LYS A 360 -3.05 -8.69 2.83
CA LYS A 360 -3.36 -8.92 1.41
C LYS A 360 -2.90 -10.31 0.94
N GLY A 361 -1.71 -10.75 1.34
CA GLY A 361 -1.20 -12.09 1.04
C GLY A 361 -1.99 -13.21 1.70
N LEU A 362 -2.38 -13.03 2.96
CA LEU A 362 -3.20 -13.99 3.70
C LEU A 362 -4.58 -14.14 3.04
N LEU A 363 -5.23 -13.04 2.67
CA LEU A 363 -6.50 -13.05 1.93
C LEU A 363 -6.36 -13.70 0.55
N ALA A 364 -5.27 -13.40 -0.17
CA ALA A 364 -4.94 -14.09 -1.43
C ALA A 364 -4.74 -15.60 -1.24
N SER A 365 -4.32 -16.02 -0.04
CA SER A 365 -4.13 -17.42 0.36
C SER A 365 -5.36 -18.03 1.04
N GLY A 366 -6.50 -17.33 1.10
CA GLY A 366 -7.74 -17.83 1.72
C GLY A 366 -7.79 -17.76 3.25
N MET A 367 -6.78 -17.19 3.90
CA MET A 367 -6.63 -17.17 5.36
C MET A 367 -7.35 -15.97 6.01
N GLN A 368 -8.69 -16.01 5.99
CA GLN A 368 -9.54 -14.95 6.51
C GLN A 368 -9.51 -14.86 8.04
N GLU A 369 -9.59 -15.98 8.76
CA GLU A 369 -9.58 -15.99 10.24
C GLU A 369 -8.21 -15.57 10.77
N THR A 370 -7.10 -16.01 10.15
CA THR A 370 -5.76 -15.50 10.51
C THR A 370 -5.70 -13.99 10.30
N SER A 371 -6.22 -13.48 9.17
CA SER A 371 -6.26 -12.03 8.90
C SER A 371 -7.08 -11.27 9.95
N ARG A 372 -8.25 -11.81 10.33
CA ARG A 372 -9.12 -11.26 11.37
C ARG A 372 -8.40 -11.14 12.71
N ARG A 373 -7.70 -12.19 13.13
CA ARG A 373 -6.94 -12.25 14.39
C ARG A 373 -5.78 -11.26 14.44
N MET A 374 -5.05 -11.08 13.34
CA MET A 374 -4.02 -10.05 13.24
C MET A 374 -4.59 -8.64 13.38
N ILE A 375 -5.76 -8.36 12.77
CA ILE A 375 -6.45 -7.07 12.94
C ILE A 375 -6.91 -6.87 14.39
N LEU A 376 -7.40 -7.92 15.07
CA LEU A 376 -7.79 -7.87 16.48
C LEU A 376 -6.59 -7.58 17.41
N ASN A 377 -5.37 -8.02 17.06
CA ASN A 377 -4.17 -7.62 17.79
C ASN A 377 -3.94 -6.10 17.70
N PHE A 378 -4.09 -5.50 16.53
CA PHE A 378 -4.00 -4.04 16.39
C PHE A 378 -5.16 -3.30 17.06
N GLU A 379 -6.37 -3.85 17.03
CA GLU A 379 -7.48 -3.32 17.81
C GLU A 379 -7.14 -3.29 19.31
N TYR A 380 -6.54 -4.36 19.84
CA TYR A 380 -6.07 -4.45 21.21
C TYR A 380 -5.03 -3.37 21.55
N LEU A 381 -4.05 -3.13 20.67
CA LEU A 381 -3.03 -2.08 20.86
C LEU A 381 -3.64 -0.68 20.88
N VAL A 382 -4.53 -0.35 19.93
CA VAL A 382 -5.20 0.96 19.93
C VAL A 382 -6.02 1.17 21.21
N ARG A 383 -6.70 0.12 21.70
CA ARG A 383 -7.50 0.20 22.94
C ARG A 383 -6.64 0.35 24.21
N THR A 384 -5.43 -0.20 24.22
CA THR A 384 -4.56 -0.23 25.42
C THR A 384 -3.50 0.88 25.43
N ILE A 385 -2.97 1.26 24.27
CA ILE A 385 -1.89 2.24 24.09
C ILE A 385 -2.41 3.56 23.48
N GLY A 386 -3.53 3.51 22.74
CA GLY A 386 -4.14 4.68 22.08
C GLY A 386 -3.82 4.81 20.59
N PHE A 387 -2.82 4.07 20.10
CA PHE A 387 -2.41 3.99 18.70
C PHE A 387 -1.62 2.71 18.45
N ILE A 388 -1.26 2.42 17.20
CA ILE A 388 -0.41 1.27 16.87
C ILE A 388 1.05 1.71 16.82
N PRO A 389 1.94 1.20 17.70
CA PRO A 389 3.36 1.52 17.66
C PRO A 389 4.01 0.96 16.39
N ASN A 390 5.19 1.48 16.02
CA ASN A 390 5.98 1.00 14.87
C ASN A 390 6.06 -0.53 14.83
N GLY A 391 6.43 -1.14 15.96
CA GLY A 391 6.34 -2.58 16.19
C GLY A 391 6.02 -2.91 17.64
N GLY A 392 5.89 -4.20 17.94
CA GLY A 392 5.45 -4.69 19.24
C GLY A 392 6.46 -4.64 20.38
N ARG A 393 7.21 -3.54 20.54
CA ARG A 393 8.23 -3.40 21.60
C ARG A 393 8.11 -2.09 22.37
N VAL A 394 8.48 -2.09 23.66
CA VAL A 394 8.35 -0.91 24.54
C VAL A 394 9.10 0.32 24.02
N TYR A 395 10.26 0.13 23.38
CA TYR A 395 11.03 1.20 22.76
C TYR A 395 10.40 1.77 21.47
N TYR A 396 9.25 1.24 21.03
CA TYR A 396 8.41 1.79 19.96
C TYR A 396 7.19 2.57 20.48
N LEU A 397 6.93 2.62 21.79
CA LEU A 397 5.71 3.22 22.39
C LEU A 397 5.53 4.73 22.18
N ARG A 398 6.48 5.41 21.52
CA ARG A 398 6.44 6.86 21.24
C ARG A 398 6.60 7.21 19.76
N ARG A 399 6.47 6.22 18.87
CA ARG A 399 6.37 6.42 17.43
C ARG A 399 5.47 5.38 16.79
N SER A 400 4.65 5.79 15.83
CA SER A 400 3.80 4.88 15.05
C SER A 400 4.54 4.39 13.78
N GLN A 401 3.78 4.09 12.74
CA GLN A 401 4.22 3.80 11.38
C GLN A 401 3.10 4.26 10.41
N PRO A 402 3.27 4.21 9.08
CA PRO A 402 2.23 4.64 8.14
C PRO A 402 0.85 4.01 8.46
N PRO A 403 -0.24 4.81 8.51
CA PRO A 403 -1.47 4.42 9.20
C PRO A 403 -2.40 3.53 8.37
N PHE A 404 -2.08 2.24 8.31
CA PHE A 404 -2.79 1.26 7.48
C PHE A 404 -3.85 0.41 8.21
N PHE A 405 -4.15 0.66 9.49
CA PHE A 405 -5.16 -0.12 10.22
C PHE A 405 -6.55 -0.05 9.58
N ILE A 406 -7.00 1.15 9.22
CA ILE A 406 -8.26 1.38 8.51
C ILE A 406 -8.28 0.63 7.16
N PRO A 407 -7.23 0.75 6.31
CA PRO A 407 -7.07 -0.09 5.12
C PRO A 407 -7.11 -1.60 5.37
N MET A 408 -6.49 -2.11 6.44
CA MET A 408 -6.52 -3.54 6.77
C MET A 408 -7.93 -4.03 7.07
N VAL A 409 -8.68 -3.30 7.91
CA VAL A 409 -10.09 -3.60 8.21
C VAL A 409 -10.94 -3.54 6.93
N TYR A 410 -10.69 -2.55 6.07
CA TYR A 410 -11.39 -2.41 4.80
C TYR A 410 -11.13 -3.59 3.86
N GLU A 411 -9.87 -3.98 3.64
CA GLU A 411 -9.54 -5.13 2.79
C GLU A 411 -10.18 -6.43 3.32
N PHE A 412 -10.15 -6.63 4.64
CA PHE A 412 -10.82 -7.76 5.29
C PHE A 412 -12.34 -7.72 5.08
N TYR A 413 -13.00 -6.58 5.34
CA TYR A 413 -14.45 -6.43 5.18
C TYR A 413 -14.87 -6.60 3.72
N MET A 414 -14.10 -6.10 2.75
CA MET A 414 -14.40 -6.28 1.33
C MET A 414 -14.27 -7.75 0.89
N ALA A 415 -13.42 -8.54 1.55
CA ALA A 415 -13.24 -9.97 1.27
C ALA A 415 -14.28 -10.86 1.96
N THR A 416 -14.81 -10.46 3.13
CA THR A 416 -15.64 -11.32 4.00
C THR A 416 -17.09 -10.86 4.14
N GLU A 417 -17.37 -9.57 3.93
CA GLU A 417 -18.67 -8.93 4.22
C GLU A 417 -19.12 -9.09 5.68
N ASP A 418 -18.17 -9.23 6.62
CA ASP A 418 -18.46 -9.42 8.04
C ASP A 418 -18.89 -8.10 8.72
N ASP A 419 -20.20 -7.83 8.66
CA ASP A 419 -20.84 -6.67 9.30
C ASP A 419 -20.62 -6.63 10.82
N ASP A 420 -20.56 -7.78 11.50
CA ASP A 420 -20.41 -7.85 12.95
C ASP A 420 -18.99 -7.47 13.38
N PHE A 421 -17.98 -7.96 12.65
CA PHE A 421 -16.60 -7.54 12.82
C PHE A 421 -16.38 -6.06 12.50
N LEU A 422 -17.05 -5.55 11.45
CA LEU A 422 -16.99 -4.12 11.14
C LEU A 422 -17.58 -3.29 12.29
N ARG A 423 -18.72 -3.71 12.86
CA ARG A 423 -19.33 -3.04 14.02
C ARG A 423 -18.44 -3.06 15.25
N SER A 424 -17.68 -4.14 15.48
CA SER A 424 -16.79 -4.22 16.65
C SER A 424 -15.56 -3.33 16.53
N THR A 425 -15.05 -3.11 15.32
CA THR A 425 -13.78 -2.41 15.06
C THR A 425 -13.93 -0.92 14.71
N ILE A 426 -15.11 -0.47 14.24
CA ILE A 426 -15.32 0.91 13.73
C ILE A 426 -14.92 2.01 14.73
N ASN A 427 -15.20 1.81 16.03
CA ASN A 427 -14.86 2.79 17.06
C ASN A 427 -13.35 2.85 17.29
N THR A 428 -12.67 1.71 17.24
CA THR A 428 -11.21 1.65 17.40
C THR A 428 -10.48 2.27 16.21
N MET A 429 -11.00 2.10 14.99
CA MET A 429 -10.49 2.83 13.82
C MET A 429 -10.61 4.36 13.98
N GLU A 430 -11.72 4.86 14.52
CA GLU A 430 -11.91 6.30 14.81
C GLU A 430 -10.96 6.77 15.93
N MET A 431 -10.66 5.94 16.94
CA MET A 431 -9.68 6.27 17.99
C MET A 431 -8.29 6.51 17.41
N GLU A 432 -7.80 5.59 16.59
CA GLU A 432 -6.48 5.75 15.97
C GLU A 432 -6.46 6.94 14.99
N PHE A 433 -7.52 7.11 14.19
CA PHE A 433 -7.64 8.27 13.31
C PHE A 433 -7.56 9.60 14.07
N ASN A 434 -8.15 9.68 15.26
CA ASN A 434 -8.04 10.84 16.14
C ASN A 434 -6.63 11.02 16.72
N PHE A 435 -5.89 9.93 17.03
CA PHE A 435 -4.48 10.04 17.42
C PHE A 435 -3.66 10.80 16.37
N TRP A 436 -3.80 10.46 15.08
CA TRP A 436 -3.08 11.14 14.00
C TRP A 436 -3.47 12.62 13.89
N LYS A 437 -4.77 12.94 14.01
CA LYS A 437 -5.24 14.33 13.99
C LYS A 437 -4.71 15.15 15.16
N SER A 438 -4.66 14.57 16.36
CA SER A 438 -4.24 15.28 17.56
C SER A 438 -2.72 15.41 17.70
N ASN A 439 -1.96 14.43 17.23
CA ASN A 439 -0.53 14.32 17.52
C ASN A 439 0.39 14.49 16.29
N ARG A 440 -0.16 14.43 15.07
CA ARG A 440 0.60 14.44 13.81
C ARG A 440 0.05 15.41 12.78
N MET A 441 -0.78 16.37 13.17
CA MET A 441 -1.29 17.43 12.31
C MET A 441 -0.69 18.78 12.69
N ILE A 442 -0.25 19.54 11.70
CA ILE A 442 0.28 20.91 11.86
C ILE A 442 -0.39 21.85 10.86
N ASN A 443 -0.34 23.15 11.16
CA ASN A 443 -0.77 24.18 10.21
C ASN A 443 0.45 24.76 9.49
N VAL A 444 0.39 24.82 8.16
CA VAL A 444 1.41 25.47 7.32
C VAL A 444 0.78 26.56 6.47
N THR A 445 1.54 27.63 6.21
CA THR A 445 1.09 28.75 5.38
C THR A 445 1.67 28.63 3.99
N ILE A 446 0.85 28.29 2.99
CA ILE A 446 1.24 28.19 1.58
C ILE A 446 0.40 29.17 0.78
N ASN A 447 1.02 30.01 -0.06
CA ASN A 447 0.33 31.01 -0.87
C ASN A 447 -0.64 31.91 -0.06
N LYS A 448 -0.21 32.32 1.16
CA LYS A 448 -0.99 33.13 2.12
C LYS A 448 -2.26 32.46 2.64
N ARG A 449 -2.39 31.14 2.50
CA ARG A 449 -3.48 30.33 3.05
C ARG A 449 -2.93 29.33 4.05
N ASN A 450 -3.66 29.14 5.15
CA ASN A 450 -3.32 28.15 6.15
C ASN A 450 -3.93 26.81 5.76
N HIS A 451 -3.11 25.77 5.82
CA HIS A 451 -3.46 24.40 5.47
C HIS A 451 -3.09 23.48 6.63
N SER A 452 -4.03 22.62 7.03
CA SER A 452 -3.77 21.59 8.03
C SER A 452 -3.30 20.32 7.33
N VAL A 453 -2.09 19.88 7.65
CA VAL A 453 -1.41 18.76 6.99
C VAL A 453 -0.78 17.84 8.02
N PHE A 454 -0.55 16.60 7.63
CA PHE A 454 0.07 15.58 8.48
C PHE A 454 1.58 15.48 8.23
N TYR A 455 2.33 15.14 9.27
CA TYR A 455 3.78 14.95 9.21
C TYR A 455 4.22 13.83 10.18
N TYR A 456 5.39 13.24 9.92
CA TYR A 456 6.00 12.30 10.86
C TYR A 456 6.82 13.06 11.90
N ARG A 457 6.56 12.79 13.18
CA ARG A 457 7.30 13.36 14.30
C ARG A 457 7.22 12.40 15.47
N ALA A 458 8.23 11.57 15.62
CA ALA A 458 8.39 10.74 16.80
C ALA A 458 8.58 11.63 18.05
N ASP A 459 7.97 11.24 19.16
CA ASP A 459 8.08 11.94 20.43
C ASP A 459 9.31 11.44 21.20
N SER A 460 10.48 11.43 20.54
CA SER A 460 11.77 11.03 21.13
C SER A 460 12.87 11.91 20.56
N ASN A 461 13.80 12.37 21.41
CA ASN A 461 14.95 13.19 21.02
C ASN A 461 16.28 12.63 21.55
N VAL A 462 16.34 11.32 21.78
CA VAL A 462 17.50 10.53 22.21
C VAL A 462 17.80 9.42 21.18
N PRO A 463 18.99 8.80 21.19
CA PRO A 463 19.26 7.63 20.37
C PRO A 463 18.18 6.55 20.51
N ARG A 464 17.74 5.96 19.40
CA ARG A 464 16.78 4.84 19.42
C ARG A 464 17.41 3.63 20.10
N PRO A 465 16.76 2.98 21.09
CA PRO A 465 17.38 1.85 21.78
C PRO A 465 17.79 0.69 20.87
N GLU A 466 17.03 0.39 19.83
CA GLU A 466 17.31 -0.71 18.89
C GLU A 466 18.48 -0.43 17.92
N SER A 467 18.93 0.83 17.85
CA SER A 467 20.02 1.31 16.99
C SER A 467 20.86 2.38 17.72
N TYR A 468 21.02 2.21 19.05
CA TYR A 468 21.51 3.27 19.94
C TYR A 468 22.92 3.72 19.54
N ARG A 469 23.80 2.75 19.25
CA ARG A 469 25.18 2.99 18.88
C ARG A 469 25.27 3.73 17.55
N GLU A 470 24.49 3.33 16.56
CA GLU A 470 24.46 3.91 15.22
C GLU A 470 23.97 5.38 15.26
N ASP A 471 22.91 5.64 16.03
CA ASP A 471 22.35 6.98 16.23
C ASP A 471 23.32 7.88 17.01
N TYR A 472 24.02 7.33 18.00
CA TYR A 472 25.05 8.05 18.76
C TYR A 472 26.22 8.45 17.84
N GLN A 473 26.77 7.50 17.07
CA GLN A 473 27.88 7.73 16.12
C GLN A 473 27.51 8.72 15.01
N THR A 474 26.26 8.72 14.56
CA THR A 474 25.77 9.71 13.59
C THR A 474 25.77 11.12 14.18
N ALA A 475 25.40 11.25 15.45
CA ALA A 475 25.37 12.52 16.17
C ALA A 475 26.77 13.10 16.47
N GLU A 476 27.83 12.29 16.46
CA GLU A 476 29.21 12.76 16.62
C GLU A 476 29.67 13.65 15.47
N ARG A 477 29.00 13.58 14.31
CA ARG A 477 29.32 14.38 13.10
C ARG A 477 28.69 15.76 13.09
N VAL A 478 27.88 16.09 14.10
CA VAL A 478 27.20 17.39 14.21
C VAL A 478 27.49 18.06 15.55
N ASP A 479 27.34 19.39 15.58
CA ASP A 479 27.45 20.17 16.81
C ASP A 479 26.48 19.69 17.88
N ARG A 480 26.89 19.75 19.16
CA ARG A 480 26.07 19.33 20.31
C ARG A 480 24.66 19.93 20.30
N GLN A 481 24.52 21.18 19.88
CA GLN A 481 23.25 21.91 19.78
C GLN A 481 22.25 21.30 18.78
N ARG A 482 22.72 20.51 17.82
CA ARG A 482 21.89 19.87 16.78
C ARG A 482 21.52 18.42 17.09
N ARG A 483 22.17 17.78 18.05
CA ARG A 483 22.04 16.32 18.30
C ARG A 483 20.63 15.90 18.71
N ARG A 484 19.96 16.67 19.57
CA ARG A 484 18.55 16.41 19.98
C ARG A 484 17.60 16.41 18.78
N LYS A 485 17.69 17.43 17.93
CA LYS A 485 16.89 17.50 16.70
C LYS A 485 17.23 16.35 15.76
N LEU A 486 18.51 16.04 15.57
CA LEU A 486 18.97 14.93 14.74
C LEU A 486 18.36 13.60 15.19
N TRP A 487 18.45 13.26 16.48
CA TRP A 487 17.86 12.03 17.02
C TRP A 487 16.34 11.97 16.85
N ARG A 488 15.65 13.10 16.99
CA ARG A 488 14.21 13.18 16.68
C ARG A 488 13.92 12.92 15.21
N ASP A 489 14.68 13.51 14.31
CA ASP A 489 14.52 13.33 12.87
C ASP A 489 14.81 11.88 12.44
N ILE A 490 15.79 11.23 13.08
CA ILE A 490 16.09 9.81 12.92
C ILE A 490 14.90 8.95 13.38
N ALA A 491 14.39 9.16 14.60
CA ALA A 491 13.23 8.44 15.11
C ALA A 491 11.96 8.68 14.27
N SER A 492 11.80 9.89 13.73
CA SER A 492 10.70 10.25 12.83
C SER A 492 10.83 9.59 11.46
N ALA A 493 12.06 9.37 10.97
CA ALA A 493 12.26 8.59 9.75
C ALA A 493 11.90 7.11 9.96
N ALA A 494 12.15 6.55 11.15
CA ALA A 494 11.63 5.22 11.50
C ALA A 494 10.09 5.21 11.59
N GLU A 495 9.46 6.28 12.09
CA GLU A 495 7.98 6.44 12.03
C GLU A 495 7.45 6.49 10.59
N SER A 496 8.24 6.99 9.64
CA SER A 496 7.84 7.01 8.23
C SER A 496 7.86 5.64 7.53
N GLY A 497 8.54 4.65 8.14
CA GLY A 497 8.88 3.37 7.52
C GLY A 497 10.01 3.42 6.49
N TRP A 498 10.56 4.61 6.19
CA TRP A 498 11.66 4.83 5.24
C TRP A 498 12.98 5.16 5.94
N ASP A 499 13.36 4.37 6.94
CA ASP A 499 14.61 4.47 7.71
C ASP A 499 15.74 3.66 7.05
N PHE A 500 16.72 4.24 6.36
CA PHE A 500 16.79 5.64 5.96
C PHE A 500 16.79 5.77 4.44
N SER A 501 16.52 7.00 4.00
CA SER A 501 16.44 7.42 2.61
C SER A 501 17.01 8.83 2.50
N SER A 502 17.66 9.13 1.38
CA SER A 502 18.01 10.51 1.03
C SER A 502 16.82 11.45 0.94
N ARG A 503 15.60 10.91 0.83
CA ARG A 503 14.33 11.66 0.91
C ARG A 503 14.28 12.59 2.13
N TRP A 504 14.84 12.14 3.24
CA TRP A 504 14.82 12.86 4.51
C TRP A 504 16.07 13.72 4.74
N PHE A 505 17.08 13.64 3.87
CA PHE A 505 18.37 14.29 4.07
C PHE A 505 18.37 15.66 3.41
N GLN A 506 18.74 16.70 4.16
CA GLN A 506 18.79 18.06 3.63
C GLN A 506 19.71 18.16 2.40
N ASN A 507 20.81 17.41 2.36
CA ASN A 507 21.77 17.40 1.24
C ASN A 507 21.60 16.22 0.26
N ARG A 508 20.59 15.37 0.46
CA ARG A 508 20.33 14.12 -0.32
C ARG A 508 21.45 13.08 -0.31
N ARG A 509 22.39 13.17 0.62
CA ARG A 509 23.60 12.33 0.64
C ARG A 509 23.85 11.67 1.97
N SER A 510 23.81 12.43 3.06
CA SER A 510 24.32 11.99 4.35
C SER A 510 23.31 12.14 5.48
N MET A 511 23.27 11.09 6.33
CA MET A 511 22.29 10.91 7.39
C MET A 511 22.43 11.93 8.53
N ASP A 512 23.61 12.49 8.75
CA ASP A 512 23.86 13.60 9.68
C ASP A 512 23.17 14.92 9.27
N THR A 513 22.56 14.96 8.08
CA THR A 513 21.72 16.07 7.60
C THR A 513 20.23 15.74 7.56
N ILE A 514 19.80 14.65 8.21
CA ILE A 514 18.39 14.26 8.27
C ILE A 514 17.53 15.33 8.95
N ILE A 515 16.37 15.63 8.36
CA ILE A 515 15.44 16.69 8.77
C ILE A 515 13.97 16.26 8.63
N THR A 516 13.68 14.98 8.89
CA THR A 516 12.36 14.36 8.68
C THR A 516 11.19 15.17 9.25
N SER A 517 11.33 15.73 10.46
CA SER A 517 10.27 16.51 11.11
C SER A 517 10.04 17.89 10.47
N ASP A 518 10.90 18.31 9.53
CA ASP A 518 10.76 19.54 8.74
C ASP A 518 10.17 19.26 7.34
N ILE A 519 9.83 18.00 7.02
CA ILE A 519 9.29 17.59 5.72
C ILE A 519 7.84 17.13 5.92
N ILE A 520 6.94 17.65 5.09
CA ILE A 520 5.54 17.22 5.02
C ILE A 520 5.44 16.15 3.94
N PRO A 521 5.20 14.87 4.32
CA PRO A 521 5.27 13.78 3.36
C PRO A 521 4.00 13.67 2.52
N VAL A 522 4.16 13.56 1.20
CA VAL A 522 3.05 13.38 0.26
C VAL A 522 2.28 12.08 0.52
N ASP A 523 2.99 11.01 0.89
CA ASP A 523 2.44 9.69 1.17
C ASP A 523 1.61 9.65 2.46
N LEU A 524 2.11 10.20 3.56
CA LEU A 524 1.34 10.28 4.81
C LEU A 524 0.01 11.01 4.61
N ASN A 525 0.04 12.16 3.93
CA ASN A 525 -1.17 12.93 3.68
C ASN A 525 -2.13 12.20 2.74
N ALA A 526 -1.60 11.47 1.75
CA ALA A 526 -2.38 10.62 0.88
C ALA A 526 -3.03 9.44 1.65
N PHE A 527 -2.33 8.84 2.62
CA PHE A 527 -2.88 7.79 3.50
C PHE A 527 -3.97 8.35 4.41
N MET A 528 -3.79 9.54 4.98
CA MET A 528 -4.81 10.16 5.83
C MET A 528 -6.09 10.53 5.06
N TYR A 529 -5.95 11.01 3.83
CA TYR A 529 -7.10 11.16 2.92
C TYR A 529 -7.79 9.81 2.67
N TRP A 530 -7.01 8.75 2.45
CA TRP A 530 -7.55 7.41 2.22
C TRP A 530 -8.33 6.90 3.43
N ASN A 531 -7.81 7.13 4.63
CA ASN A 531 -8.46 6.78 5.89
C ASN A 531 -9.81 7.51 6.04
N MET A 532 -9.89 8.80 5.70
CA MET A 532 -11.17 9.53 5.64
C MET A 532 -12.14 8.90 4.63
N LYS A 533 -11.66 8.55 3.43
CA LYS A 533 -12.46 7.93 2.36
C LYS A 533 -13.02 6.58 2.79
N ILE A 534 -12.19 5.72 3.37
CA ILE A 534 -12.58 4.38 3.84
C ILE A 534 -13.54 4.51 5.01
N LEU A 535 -13.22 5.30 6.04
CA LEU A 535 -14.11 5.47 7.19
C LEU A 535 -15.48 5.99 6.76
N ALA A 536 -15.54 6.95 5.84
CA ALA A 536 -16.83 7.43 5.32
C ALA A 536 -17.62 6.28 4.68
N HIS A 537 -16.98 5.47 3.84
CA HIS A 537 -17.61 4.32 3.22
C HIS A 537 -18.14 3.31 4.26
N LEU A 538 -17.29 2.89 5.21
CA LEU A 538 -17.63 1.91 6.23
C LEU A 538 -18.73 2.39 7.20
N GLN A 539 -18.69 3.66 7.61
CA GLN A 539 -19.78 4.28 8.39
C GLN A 539 -21.10 4.25 7.61
N GLY A 540 -21.06 4.48 6.29
CA GLY A 540 -22.22 4.36 5.42
C GLY A 540 -22.78 2.94 5.34
N GLU A 541 -21.91 1.93 5.26
CA GLU A 541 -22.30 0.51 5.27
C GLU A 541 -23.01 0.12 6.57
N LEU A 542 -22.57 0.66 7.71
CA LEU A 542 -23.22 0.47 9.01
C LEU A 542 -24.52 1.26 9.19
N GLY A 543 -24.84 2.18 8.27
CA GLY A 543 -26.02 3.06 8.34
C GLY A 543 -25.81 4.38 9.09
N ASN A 544 -24.57 4.69 9.49
CA ASN A 544 -24.21 5.92 10.20
C ASN A 544 -24.03 7.10 9.23
N LEU A 545 -25.14 7.50 8.59
CA LEU A 545 -25.13 8.46 7.48
C LEU A 545 -24.61 9.86 7.88
N THR A 546 -24.92 10.33 9.09
CA THR A 546 -24.41 11.62 9.59
C THR A 546 -22.88 11.63 9.65
N ARG A 547 -22.29 10.59 10.26
CA ARG A 547 -20.83 10.48 10.37
C ARG A 547 -20.16 10.30 9.02
N ARG A 548 -20.76 9.51 8.12
CA ARG A 548 -20.33 9.42 6.72
C ARG A 548 -20.29 10.79 6.05
N ASP A 549 -21.32 11.59 6.21
CA ASP A 549 -21.43 12.90 5.55
C ASP A 549 -20.43 13.91 6.11
N GLU A 550 -20.17 13.88 7.43
CA GLU A 550 -19.08 14.63 8.07
C GLU A 550 -17.71 14.26 7.50
N LEU A 551 -17.38 12.97 7.47
CA LEU A 551 -16.10 12.48 6.93
C LEU A 551 -15.95 12.81 5.44
N ASN A 552 -17.04 12.74 4.67
CA ASN A 552 -17.02 13.15 3.26
C ASN A 552 -16.75 14.64 3.09
N LYS A 553 -17.33 15.50 3.95
CA LYS A 553 -17.05 16.93 3.94
C LYS A 553 -15.59 17.20 4.31
N GLU A 554 -15.09 16.54 5.34
CA GLU A 554 -13.68 16.64 5.75
C GLU A 554 -12.73 16.22 4.62
N ARG A 555 -12.99 15.05 4.02
CA ARG A 555 -12.24 14.53 2.88
C ARG A 555 -12.26 15.49 1.69
N SER A 556 -13.41 16.09 1.39
CA SER A 556 -13.55 17.06 0.30
C SER A 556 -12.72 18.32 0.53
N ASN A 557 -12.67 18.83 1.77
CA ASN A 557 -11.81 19.96 2.11
C ASN A 557 -10.32 19.58 2.11
N PHE A 558 -10.02 18.34 2.51
CA PHE A 558 -8.64 17.86 2.59
C PHE A 558 -8.02 17.66 1.20
N VAL A 559 -8.77 17.20 0.19
CA VAL A 559 -8.23 17.10 -1.18
C VAL A 559 -7.87 18.46 -1.78
N ASP A 560 -8.61 19.52 -1.47
CA ASP A 560 -8.26 20.89 -1.88
C ASP A 560 -6.95 21.35 -1.23
N THR A 561 -6.76 21.00 0.06
CA THR A 561 -5.49 21.23 0.76
C THR A 561 -4.36 20.41 0.15
N PHE A 562 -4.62 19.14 -0.17
CA PHE A 562 -3.63 18.22 -0.72
C PHE A 562 -3.10 18.72 -2.07
N GLU A 563 -3.99 19.08 -3.00
CA GLU A 563 -3.59 19.61 -4.30
C GLU A 563 -2.87 20.96 -4.17
N ALA A 564 -3.32 21.85 -3.28
CA ALA A 564 -2.69 23.15 -3.06
C ALA A 564 -1.28 23.06 -2.44
N VAL A 565 -1.03 22.05 -1.60
CA VAL A 565 0.23 21.91 -0.87
C VAL A 565 1.24 21.07 -1.62
N PHE A 566 0.84 19.96 -2.25
CA PHE A 566 1.79 18.96 -2.76
C PHE A 566 1.95 18.96 -4.29
N PHE A 567 0.98 19.48 -5.06
CA PHE A 567 1.04 19.38 -6.52
C PHE A 567 1.92 20.50 -7.10
N ASP A 568 3.05 20.14 -7.73
CA ASP A 568 3.82 21.09 -8.54
C ASP A 568 3.30 21.04 -9.98
N THR A 569 2.61 22.10 -10.40
CA THR A 569 2.06 22.21 -11.76
C THR A 569 3.11 22.21 -12.86
N ARG A 570 4.36 22.62 -12.57
CA ARG A 570 5.46 22.64 -13.55
C ARG A 570 5.95 21.23 -13.83
N GLU A 571 6.03 20.42 -12.78
CA GLU A 571 6.46 19.03 -12.90
C GLU A 571 5.29 18.09 -13.27
N GLY A 572 4.05 18.41 -12.90
CA GLY A 572 2.88 17.57 -13.18
C GLY A 572 2.76 16.38 -12.23
N ALA A 573 3.21 16.52 -10.97
CA ALA A 573 3.16 15.48 -9.96
C ALA A 573 3.11 16.06 -8.54
N TRP A 574 2.87 15.18 -7.55
CA TRP A 574 2.90 15.55 -6.14
C TRP A 574 4.27 15.28 -5.50
N PHE A 575 4.74 16.17 -4.65
CA PHE A 575 6.04 16.07 -3.99
C PHE A 575 5.95 16.39 -2.51
N ASP A 576 6.91 15.93 -1.73
CA ASP A 576 7.03 16.36 -0.33
C ASP A 576 7.31 17.86 -0.26
N LEU A 577 6.87 18.50 0.82
CA LEU A 577 7.08 19.93 1.04
C LEU A 577 8.04 20.14 2.21
N ASN A 578 9.05 20.99 2.05
CA ASN A 578 9.84 21.45 3.19
C ASN A 578 9.10 22.57 3.94
N VAL A 579 8.80 22.36 5.21
CA VAL A 579 8.04 23.31 6.05
C VAL A 579 8.75 24.68 6.15
N LYS A 580 10.09 24.69 6.16
CA LYS A 580 10.88 25.91 6.39
C LYS A 580 11.02 26.77 5.13
N THR A 581 11.25 26.14 3.98
CA THR A 581 11.45 26.87 2.72
C THR A 581 10.15 27.05 1.93
N GLY A 582 9.14 26.21 2.18
CA GLY A 582 7.92 26.16 1.38
C GLY A 582 8.15 25.57 -0.02
N GLU A 583 9.31 24.96 -0.27
CA GLU A 583 9.67 24.38 -1.56
C GLU A 583 9.34 22.90 -1.62
N HIS A 584 8.95 22.45 -2.82
CA HIS A 584 8.78 21.04 -3.14
C HIS A 584 10.12 20.33 -3.29
N TYR A 585 10.22 19.11 -2.77
CA TYR A 585 11.34 18.21 -3.03
C TYR A 585 11.03 17.40 -4.29
N ASP A 586 11.38 17.98 -5.44
CA ASP A 586 11.06 17.46 -6.78
C ASP A 586 12.00 16.35 -7.30
N ASP A 587 12.87 15.84 -6.43
CA ASP A 587 13.71 14.66 -6.67
C ASP A 587 12.87 13.42 -7.04
N ALA A 588 13.50 12.47 -7.74
CA ALA A 588 12.84 11.27 -8.23
C ALA A 588 12.61 10.22 -7.11
N TYR A 589 11.62 10.46 -6.24
CA TYR A 589 11.10 9.47 -5.29
C TYR A 589 9.75 8.91 -5.75
N PRO A 590 9.49 7.61 -5.60
CA PRO A 590 8.24 6.98 -6.00
C PRO A 590 7.04 7.37 -5.12
N SER A 591 7.26 8.05 -3.98
CA SER A 591 6.21 8.62 -3.14
C SER A 591 5.27 9.55 -3.93
N LEU A 592 5.76 10.18 -5.01
CA LEU A 592 4.98 11.01 -5.93
C LEU A 592 3.78 10.29 -6.57
N ALA A 593 3.80 8.96 -6.60
CA ALA A 593 2.73 8.14 -7.18
C ALA A 593 1.77 7.55 -6.14
N VAL A 594 2.07 7.68 -4.85
CA VAL A 594 1.20 7.19 -3.76
C VAL A 594 -0.22 7.79 -3.82
N PRO A 595 -0.44 9.05 -4.21
CA PRO A 595 -1.80 9.58 -4.37
C PRO A 595 -2.64 8.84 -5.43
N LEU A 596 -2.01 8.18 -6.41
CA LEU A 596 -2.72 7.29 -7.35
C LEU A 596 -3.27 6.05 -6.64
N PHE A 597 -2.53 5.50 -5.68
CA PHE A 597 -2.92 4.33 -4.90
C PHE A 597 -4.11 4.60 -3.97
N THR A 598 -4.10 5.76 -3.31
CA THR A 598 -5.12 6.21 -2.36
C THR A 598 -6.28 6.97 -3.00
N GLU A 599 -6.18 7.26 -4.30
CA GLU A 599 -7.11 8.09 -5.07
C GLU A 599 -7.30 9.49 -4.44
N CYS A 600 -6.20 10.07 -3.93
CA CYS A 600 -6.15 11.38 -3.28
C CYS A 600 -6.02 12.51 -4.30
N TYR A 601 -7.09 12.71 -5.07
CA TYR A 601 -7.23 13.75 -6.08
C TYR A 601 -8.67 13.95 -6.51
N HIS A 602 -8.98 15.09 -7.12
CA HIS A 602 -10.27 15.30 -7.76
C HIS A 602 -10.46 14.34 -8.94
N VAL A 603 -11.47 13.46 -8.86
CA VAL A 603 -11.75 12.40 -9.85
C VAL A 603 -11.99 12.93 -11.28
N LEU A 604 -12.43 14.19 -11.40
CA LEU A 604 -12.65 14.85 -12.69
C LEU A 604 -11.34 15.28 -13.38
N ASN A 605 -10.21 15.27 -12.66
CA ASN A 605 -8.91 15.66 -13.19
C ASN A 605 -8.15 14.46 -13.78
N SER A 606 -8.70 13.89 -14.86
CA SER A 606 -8.08 12.73 -15.51
C SER A 606 -6.73 13.04 -16.18
N GLY A 607 -6.47 14.30 -16.52
CA GLY A 607 -5.19 14.76 -17.07
C GLY A 607 -4.06 14.55 -16.08
N MET A 608 -4.29 14.95 -14.82
CA MET A 608 -3.28 14.83 -13.75
C MET A 608 -2.77 13.40 -13.52
N MET A 609 -3.62 12.38 -13.65
CA MET A 609 -3.18 10.98 -13.53
C MET A 609 -2.17 10.59 -14.63
N ILE A 610 -2.34 11.14 -15.84
CA ILE A 610 -1.43 10.91 -16.96
C ILE A 610 -0.15 11.72 -16.77
N ASP A 611 -0.26 12.97 -16.31
CA ASP A 611 0.91 13.81 -16.01
C ASP A 611 1.84 13.15 -14.98
N VAL A 612 1.27 12.47 -13.97
CA VAL A 612 2.06 11.73 -12.97
C VAL A 612 2.76 10.52 -13.59
N LEU A 613 2.07 9.77 -14.46
CA LEU A 613 2.70 8.65 -15.18
C LEU A 613 3.82 9.13 -16.11
N GLU A 614 3.60 10.24 -16.81
CA GLU A 614 4.62 10.89 -17.65
C GLU A 614 5.79 11.39 -16.81
N THR A 615 5.54 11.91 -15.62
CA THR A 615 6.58 12.35 -14.68
C THR A 615 7.41 11.19 -14.16
N LEU A 616 6.78 10.07 -13.77
CA LEU A 616 7.49 8.84 -13.39
C LEU A 616 8.41 8.35 -14.52
N GLN A 617 7.93 8.43 -15.77
CA GLN A 617 8.70 8.06 -16.95
C GLN A 617 9.84 9.05 -17.22
N ARG A 618 9.55 10.36 -17.21
CA ARG A 618 10.51 11.45 -17.46
C ARG A 618 11.63 11.48 -16.43
N LYS A 619 11.29 11.29 -15.15
CA LYS A 619 12.27 11.19 -14.07
C LYS A 619 13.02 9.85 -14.09
N GLY A 620 12.60 8.85 -14.87
CA GLY A 620 13.34 7.61 -15.09
C GLY A 620 13.05 6.48 -14.09
N LEU A 621 12.00 6.60 -13.26
CA LEU A 621 11.66 5.60 -12.23
C LEU A 621 11.14 4.27 -12.82
N LEU A 622 10.58 4.29 -14.03
CA LEU A 622 9.93 3.12 -14.65
C LEU A 622 10.85 2.27 -15.53
N GLN A 623 12.10 2.71 -15.76
CA GLN A 623 12.99 2.11 -16.76
C GLN A 623 13.66 0.81 -16.32
N PHE A 624 13.62 0.47 -15.04
CA PHE A 624 14.41 -0.61 -14.47
C PHE A 624 13.77 -1.99 -14.70
N PRO A 625 14.57 -3.05 -14.87
CA PRO A 625 14.07 -4.38 -15.20
C PRO A 625 13.44 -5.12 -14.01
N GLY A 626 13.85 -4.83 -12.77
CA GLY A 626 13.39 -5.53 -11.57
C GLY A 626 12.16 -4.93 -10.87
N GLY A 627 11.66 -3.79 -11.33
CA GLY A 627 10.65 -2.98 -10.62
C GLY A 627 11.15 -1.54 -10.43
N VAL A 628 10.44 -0.75 -9.64
CA VAL A 628 10.76 0.66 -9.34
C VAL A 628 11.69 0.74 -8.13
N PRO A 629 12.82 1.48 -8.20
CA PRO A 629 13.69 1.71 -7.05
C PRO A 629 13.08 2.74 -6.09
N ALA A 630 13.52 2.73 -4.83
CA ALA A 630 13.07 3.66 -3.80
C ALA A 630 13.51 5.11 -4.04
N SER A 631 14.56 5.32 -4.84
CA SER A 631 14.95 6.63 -5.38
C SER A 631 15.88 6.45 -6.59
N LEU A 632 16.33 7.56 -7.16
CA LEU A 632 17.46 7.59 -8.11
C LEU A 632 18.76 8.13 -7.49
N MET A 633 18.78 8.39 -6.17
CA MET A 633 19.93 8.93 -5.47
C MET A 633 20.99 7.84 -5.28
N LYS A 634 22.17 8.06 -5.86
CA LYS A 634 23.29 7.11 -5.81
C LYS A 634 24.29 7.50 -4.73
N GLY A 635 24.97 6.50 -4.17
CA GLY A 635 26.08 6.72 -3.22
C GLY A 635 25.64 7.15 -1.82
N THR A 636 24.34 7.05 -1.50
CA THR A 636 23.81 7.34 -0.16
C THR A 636 24.08 6.19 0.82
N ASN A 637 24.29 4.98 0.28
CA ASN A 637 24.39 3.70 1.01
C ASN A 637 23.17 3.39 1.89
N GLN A 638 22.06 4.10 1.71
CA GLN A 638 20.83 3.89 2.47
C GLN A 638 19.95 2.85 1.83
N GLN A 639 19.09 2.22 2.65
CA GLN A 639 18.31 1.08 2.19
C GLN A 639 17.07 1.46 1.38
N TRP A 640 16.48 2.61 1.65
CA TRP A 640 15.35 3.18 0.90
C TRP A 640 15.84 4.14 -0.19
N ASP A 641 16.87 3.74 -0.93
CA ASP A 641 17.45 4.46 -2.07
C ASP A 641 17.90 3.52 -3.19
N TYR A 642 18.35 4.11 -4.31
CA TYR A 642 18.94 3.35 -5.41
C TYR A 642 20.11 2.45 -4.94
N PRO A 643 20.16 1.16 -5.34
CA PRO A 643 19.37 0.50 -6.38
C PRO A 643 18.19 -0.34 -5.85
N ASN A 644 17.80 -0.18 -4.58
CA ASN A 644 16.85 -1.07 -3.94
C ASN A 644 15.41 -0.73 -4.35
N GLY A 645 14.63 -1.74 -4.69
CA GLY A 645 13.18 -1.70 -4.78
C GLY A 645 12.56 -2.48 -3.63
N TRP A 646 11.45 -1.95 -3.12
CA TRP A 646 10.71 -2.50 -1.99
C TRP A 646 9.31 -2.92 -2.41
N ALA A 647 8.81 -4.00 -1.81
CA ALA A 647 7.51 -4.56 -2.15
C ALA A 647 6.36 -3.54 -1.95
N PRO A 648 6.29 -2.80 -0.81
CA PRO A 648 5.33 -1.73 -0.60
C PRO A 648 5.27 -0.69 -1.74
N ILE A 649 6.43 -0.15 -2.13
CA ILE A 649 6.55 0.89 -3.15
C ILE A 649 6.04 0.36 -4.50
N ASN A 650 6.52 -0.81 -4.90
CA ASN A 650 6.15 -1.41 -6.18
C ASN A 650 4.64 -1.70 -6.21
N HIS A 651 4.12 -2.29 -5.13
CA HIS A 651 2.70 -2.58 -4.99
C HIS A 651 1.83 -1.33 -5.09
N MET A 652 2.14 -0.27 -4.33
CA MET A 652 1.37 0.98 -4.37
C MET A 652 1.34 1.61 -5.77
N ILE A 653 2.48 1.66 -6.47
CA ILE A 653 2.51 2.19 -7.85
C ILE A 653 1.67 1.31 -8.78
N ILE A 654 1.85 -0.01 -8.73
CA ILE A 654 1.12 -0.95 -9.57
C ILE A 654 -0.38 -0.81 -9.33
N GLU A 655 -0.82 -0.80 -8.07
CA GLU A 655 -2.22 -0.68 -7.71
C GLU A 655 -2.80 0.69 -8.07
N GLY A 656 -2.07 1.78 -7.85
CA GLY A 656 -2.50 3.12 -8.26
C GLY A 656 -2.72 3.23 -9.77
N LEU A 657 -1.81 2.66 -10.57
CA LEU A 657 -1.97 2.61 -12.02
C LEU A 657 -3.10 1.66 -12.45
N ARG A 658 -3.25 0.52 -11.78
CA ARG A 658 -4.27 -0.50 -12.08
C ARG A 658 -5.69 -0.01 -11.81
N LYS A 659 -5.89 0.77 -10.74
CA LYS A 659 -7.18 1.35 -10.35
C LYS A 659 -7.67 2.43 -11.32
N SER A 660 -6.82 2.95 -12.20
CA SER A 660 -7.21 3.91 -13.22
C SER A 660 -8.14 3.29 -14.28
N ASN A 661 -9.08 4.10 -14.78
CA ASN A 661 -9.90 3.74 -15.95
C ASN A 661 -9.16 3.93 -17.28
N ASN A 662 -7.91 4.40 -17.26
CA ASN A 662 -7.10 4.62 -18.46
C ASN A 662 -6.39 3.32 -18.89
N PRO A 663 -6.61 2.80 -20.12
CA PRO A 663 -5.98 1.57 -20.59
C PRO A 663 -4.45 1.61 -20.62
N THR A 664 -3.85 2.76 -20.91
CA THR A 664 -2.38 2.95 -20.89
C THR A 664 -1.85 2.77 -19.48
N MET A 665 -2.51 3.33 -18.47
CA MET A 665 -2.13 3.15 -17.06
C MET A 665 -2.27 1.69 -16.63
N GLN A 666 -3.38 1.03 -16.96
CA GLN A 666 -3.58 -0.39 -16.65
C GLN A 666 -2.53 -1.29 -17.32
N GLN A 667 -2.12 -0.97 -18.56
CA GLN A 667 -1.06 -1.69 -19.24
C GLN A 667 0.31 -1.48 -18.57
N ARG A 668 0.63 -0.25 -18.17
CA ARG A 668 1.84 0.04 -17.39
C ARG A 668 1.84 -0.65 -16.03
N ALA A 669 0.70 -0.73 -15.35
CA ALA A 669 0.55 -1.47 -14.11
C ALA A 669 0.95 -2.95 -14.29
N PHE A 670 0.43 -3.60 -15.35
CA PHE A 670 0.79 -4.98 -15.67
C PHE A 670 2.27 -5.16 -15.99
N GLU A 671 2.87 -4.24 -16.76
CA GLU A 671 4.31 -4.31 -17.08
C GLU A 671 5.19 -4.23 -15.83
N LEU A 672 4.85 -3.33 -14.90
CA LEU A 672 5.53 -3.21 -13.61
C LEU A 672 5.31 -4.44 -12.72
N ALA A 673 4.07 -4.95 -12.65
CA ALA A 673 3.76 -6.17 -11.92
C ALA A 673 4.57 -7.35 -12.45
N ASN A 674 4.63 -7.51 -13.77
CA ASN A 674 5.36 -8.60 -14.40
C ASN A 674 6.88 -8.48 -14.15
N LYS A 675 7.45 -7.26 -14.13
CA LYS A 675 8.85 -7.02 -13.73
C LYS A 675 9.10 -7.45 -12.28
N TRP A 676 8.26 -7.01 -11.34
CA TRP A 676 8.40 -7.32 -9.92
C TRP A 676 8.25 -8.81 -9.62
N ILE A 677 7.20 -9.46 -10.15
CA ILE A 677 6.96 -10.91 -10.01
C ILE A 677 8.17 -11.69 -10.53
N ASN A 678 8.67 -11.38 -11.73
CA ASN A 678 9.80 -12.09 -12.31
C ASN A 678 11.11 -11.86 -11.53
N ARG A 679 11.32 -10.67 -10.95
CA ARG A 679 12.46 -10.42 -10.06
C ARG A 679 12.40 -11.29 -8.80
N ASN A 680 11.22 -11.36 -8.19
CA ASN A 680 10.97 -12.15 -6.99
C ASN A 680 11.17 -13.64 -7.29
N TYR A 681 10.56 -14.13 -8.37
CA TYR A 681 10.70 -15.49 -8.86
C TYR A 681 12.17 -15.86 -9.15
N ALA A 682 12.91 -15.04 -9.90
CA ALA A 682 14.29 -15.35 -10.27
C ALA A 682 15.22 -15.46 -9.04
N LEU A 683 15.07 -14.58 -8.05
CA LEU A 683 15.85 -14.66 -6.82
C LEU A 683 15.41 -15.83 -5.93
N TYR A 684 14.11 -16.14 -5.89
CA TYR A 684 13.61 -17.34 -5.20
C TYR A 684 14.12 -18.64 -5.82
N GLN A 685 14.19 -18.73 -7.15
CA GLN A 685 14.76 -19.89 -7.84
C GLN A 685 16.25 -20.09 -7.50
N LYS A 686 16.97 -18.98 -7.31
CA LYS A 686 18.41 -19.01 -6.98
C LYS A 686 18.68 -19.34 -5.51
N ASP A 687 17.98 -18.68 -4.59
CA ASP A 687 18.31 -18.69 -3.17
C ASP A 687 17.33 -19.50 -2.30
N HIS A 688 16.18 -19.89 -2.86
CA HIS A 688 15.03 -20.49 -2.15
C HIS A 688 14.54 -19.64 -0.96
N LYS A 689 14.68 -18.32 -1.10
CA LYS A 689 14.33 -17.32 -0.08
C LYS A 689 13.56 -16.15 -0.70
N MET A 690 12.65 -15.59 0.08
CA MET A 690 12.01 -14.31 -0.18
C MET A 690 12.68 -13.24 0.65
N TRP A 691 13.13 -12.15 0.04
CA TRP A 691 13.97 -11.14 0.68
C TRP A 691 13.17 -9.89 1.06
N GLU A 692 13.68 -9.12 2.01
CA GLU A 692 13.13 -7.83 2.46
C GLU A 692 13.04 -6.82 1.31
N LYS A 693 14.17 -6.62 0.61
CA LYS A 693 14.32 -5.71 -0.53
C LYS A 693 15.17 -6.33 -1.65
N TYR A 694 15.01 -5.79 -2.85
CA TYR A 694 15.60 -6.34 -4.09
C TYR A 694 16.40 -5.29 -4.84
N ASP A 695 17.56 -5.64 -5.40
CA ASP A 695 18.22 -4.79 -6.39
C ASP A 695 17.42 -4.86 -7.70
N VAL A 696 16.85 -3.73 -8.12
CA VAL A 696 16.01 -3.68 -9.33
C VAL A 696 16.74 -3.17 -10.57
N ALA A 697 17.99 -2.73 -10.43
CA ALA A 697 18.65 -1.88 -11.41
C ALA A 697 19.14 -2.62 -12.66
N LYS A 698 19.49 -3.90 -12.54
CA LYS A 698 20.14 -4.71 -13.59
C LYS A 698 19.31 -5.95 -13.91
N GLU A 699 19.38 -6.45 -15.14
CA GLU A 699 18.65 -7.67 -15.55
C GLU A 699 19.09 -8.87 -14.70
N TYR A 700 20.40 -9.10 -14.60
CA TYR A 700 20.95 -10.14 -13.73
C TYR A 700 20.68 -9.84 -12.25
N VAL A 701 20.51 -10.92 -11.49
CA VAL A 701 20.17 -10.86 -10.07
C VAL A 701 21.40 -10.53 -9.23
N ARG A 702 21.28 -9.53 -8.35
CA ARG A 702 22.29 -9.17 -7.33
C ARG A 702 21.65 -9.08 -5.95
N ALA A 703 22.46 -9.25 -4.92
CA ALA A 703 22.05 -8.98 -3.55
C ALA A 703 21.81 -7.47 -3.37
N ALA A 704 20.65 -7.12 -2.83
CA ALA A 704 20.37 -5.76 -2.35
C ALA A 704 21.26 -5.45 -1.12
N LYS A 705 21.59 -4.17 -0.94
CA LYS A 705 22.53 -3.70 0.11
C LYS A 705 22.12 -2.32 0.64
N GLY A 706 22.77 -1.87 1.71
CA GLY A 706 22.58 -0.54 2.29
C GLY A 706 21.67 -0.56 3.52
N GLY A 707 21.76 0.52 4.30
CA GLY A 707 21.17 0.65 5.63
C GLY A 707 22.11 0.23 6.77
N GLU A 708 21.57 0.15 7.98
CA GLU A 708 22.31 -0.12 9.22
C GLU A 708 22.41 -1.63 9.56
N TYR A 709 21.73 -2.50 8.81
CA TYR A 709 21.73 -3.96 9.03
C TYR A 709 21.73 -4.75 7.71
N GLU A 710 22.04 -6.05 7.80
CA GLU A 710 22.08 -6.97 6.65
C GLU A 710 20.68 -7.24 6.08
N ASN A 711 20.56 -7.51 4.77
CA ASN A 711 19.25 -7.78 4.15
C ASN A 711 18.54 -9.00 4.78
N GLN A 712 17.29 -8.86 5.19
CA GLN A 712 16.54 -9.91 5.88
C GLN A 712 15.77 -10.82 4.91
N TYR A 713 15.37 -12.03 5.37
CA TYR A 713 14.67 -13.02 4.55
C TYR A 713 13.46 -13.66 5.25
N GLY A 714 12.63 -14.34 4.46
CA GLY A 714 11.30 -14.82 4.83
C GLY A 714 10.20 -13.80 4.56
N PHE A 715 10.50 -12.67 3.92
CA PHE A 715 9.91 -11.39 4.33
C PHE A 715 8.39 -11.21 4.10
N GLY A 716 7.66 -10.89 5.16
CA GLY A 716 6.19 -10.80 5.23
C GLY A 716 5.54 -9.97 4.14
N TRP A 717 5.90 -8.68 3.97
CA TRP A 717 5.30 -7.87 2.89
C TRP A 717 5.66 -8.39 1.49
N THR A 718 6.77 -9.12 1.32
CA THR A 718 7.26 -9.51 0.00
C THR A 718 6.43 -10.68 -0.46
N ASN A 719 6.23 -11.63 0.46
CA ASN A 719 5.29 -12.73 0.31
C ASN A 719 3.88 -12.18 0.04
N GLY A 720 3.46 -11.18 0.82
CA GLY A 720 2.15 -10.54 0.70
C GLY A 720 1.88 -9.94 -0.68
N VAL A 721 2.78 -9.05 -1.12
CA VAL A 721 2.70 -8.37 -2.41
C VAL A 721 2.76 -9.34 -3.57
N VAL A 722 3.67 -10.32 -3.54
CA VAL A 722 3.82 -11.22 -4.69
C VAL A 722 2.59 -12.13 -4.85
N LEU A 723 2.00 -12.61 -3.75
CA LEU A 723 0.78 -13.41 -3.79
C LEU A 723 -0.42 -12.59 -4.30
N ASP A 724 -0.59 -11.36 -3.79
CA ASP A 724 -1.64 -10.44 -4.24
C ASP A 724 -1.53 -10.14 -5.75
N LEU A 725 -0.33 -9.84 -6.23
CA LEU A 725 -0.09 -9.56 -7.65
C LEU A 725 -0.29 -10.81 -8.53
N LEU A 726 0.14 -11.99 -8.08
CA LEU A 726 -0.05 -13.24 -8.81
C LEU A 726 -1.53 -13.59 -8.96
N VAL A 727 -2.34 -13.41 -7.91
CA VAL A 727 -3.79 -13.61 -7.99
C VAL A 727 -4.43 -12.56 -8.90
N THR A 728 -4.06 -11.28 -8.73
CA THR A 728 -4.59 -10.15 -9.51
C THR A 728 -4.31 -10.30 -11.02
N PHE A 729 -3.13 -10.78 -11.39
CA PHE A 729 -2.70 -10.99 -12.77
C PHE A 729 -2.65 -12.46 -13.19
N SER A 730 -3.43 -13.32 -12.52
CA SER A 730 -3.44 -14.80 -12.66
C SER A 730 -3.41 -15.35 -14.09
N LYS A 731 -4.08 -14.68 -15.04
CA LYS A 731 -4.16 -15.07 -16.47
C LYS A 731 -3.10 -14.42 -17.37
N ARG A 732 -2.42 -13.39 -16.88
CA ARG A 732 -1.54 -12.53 -17.71
C ARG A 732 -0.08 -12.66 -17.32
N ALA A 733 0.22 -12.88 -16.04
CA ALA A 733 1.57 -13.05 -15.55
C ALA A 733 2.15 -14.36 -16.09
N VAL A 734 3.36 -14.28 -16.64
CA VAL A 734 4.11 -15.43 -17.16
C VAL A 734 5.57 -15.31 -16.76
N VAL A 735 6.24 -16.44 -16.59
CA VAL A 735 7.69 -16.45 -16.42
C VAL A 735 8.35 -15.90 -17.69
N LYS A 736 9.21 -14.90 -17.54
CA LYS A 736 10.06 -14.42 -18.65
C LYS A 736 11.10 -15.49 -18.97
N PRO A 737 11.29 -15.88 -20.24
CA PRO A 737 12.41 -16.73 -20.64
C PRO A 737 13.71 -16.06 -20.21
N THR A 738 14.40 -16.63 -19.22
CA THR A 738 15.75 -16.20 -18.90
C THR A 738 16.60 -16.50 -20.13
N GLY A 739 17.18 -15.48 -20.77
CA GLY A 739 18.21 -15.67 -21.78
C GLY A 739 19.25 -16.62 -21.20
N GLY A 740 19.46 -17.76 -21.87
CA GLY A 740 20.05 -18.95 -21.28
C GLY A 740 21.30 -18.68 -20.43
N VAL A 741 21.25 -19.13 -19.18
CA VAL A 741 22.46 -19.62 -18.51
C VAL A 741 22.73 -20.97 -19.16
N THR A 742 23.32 -20.97 -20.35
CA THR A 742 23.92 -22.18 -20.92
C THR A 742 25.29 -22.34 -20.28
N ASP A 743 25.46 -23.42 -19.54
CA ASP A 743 26.77 -23.97 -19.26
C ASP A 743 27.55 -24.05 -20.59
N VAL A 744 28.73 -23.46 -20.59
CA VAL A 744 29.61 -23.41 -21.74
C VAL A 744 30.13 -24.81 -21.97
N HIS A 745 29.50 -25.60 -22.85
CA HIS A 745 30.11 -26.71 -23.59
C HIS A 745 29.26 -27.02 -24.85
N GLY A 746 29.80 -26.70 -26.02
CA GLY A 746 29.53 -27.48 -27.24
C GLY A 746 28.61 -26.86 -28.30
N ILE A 747 29.24 -26.17 -29.26
CA ILE A 747 29.03 -26.28 -30.73
C ILE A 747 27.61 -25.98 -31.29
N GLY A 748 27.52 -24.92 -32.12
CA GLY A 748 26.62 -24.93 -33.29
C GLY A 748 25.83 -23.64 -33.54
N ARG A 749 26.28 -22.85 -34.53
CA ARG A 749 25.58 -21.70 -35.15
C ARG A 749 24.15 -22.05 -35.62
N THR A 750 23.25 -21.08 -35.60
CA THR A 750 22.66 -20.49 -36.83
C THR A 750 21.73 -19.32 -36.53
N ASP A 751 21.90 -18.25 -37.31
CA ASP A 751 21.04 -17.07 -37.40
C ASP A 751 19.61 -17.45 -37.81
N LEU A 752 18.61 -16.82 -37.18
CA LEU A 752 17.24 -16.76 -37.72
C LEU A 752 16.60 -15.42 -37.32
N ALA A 753 16.92 -14.40 -38.13
CA ALA A 753 16.00 -13.34 -38.43
C ALA A 753 14.84 -13.93 -39.25
N GLY A 754 13.60 -13.79 -38.76
CA GLY A 754 12.43 -14.20 -39.52
C GLY A 754 11.25 -14.60 -38.65
N THR A 755 10.22 -13.74 -38.67
CA THR A 755 8.81 -14.15 -38.70
C THR A 755 8.32 -15.17 -37.67
N ASN A 756 7.52 -14.71 -36.71
CA ASN A 756 6.18 -15.31 -36.55
C ASN A 756 5.19 -14.35 -35.90
N ARG A 757 4.43 -13.71 -36.80
CA ARG A 757 3.26 -12.87 -36.55
C ARG A 757 2.05 -13.79 -36.47
N THR A 758 2.01 -14.71 -35.49
CA THR A 758 0.95 -15.74 -35.38
C THR A 758 0.97 -16.37 -33.99
N LEU A 759 0.48 -15.66 -32.97
CA LEU A 759 0.11 -16.28 -31.67
C LEU A 759 -0.96 -15.44 -30.93
N LEU A 760 -1.86 -14.83 -31.72
CA LEU A 760 -2.82 -13.83 -31.25
C LEU A 760 -4.26 -14.29 -31.51
N THR A 761 -4.62 -15.47 -31.01
CA THR A 761 -6.01 -15.95 -30.92
C THR A 761 -6.04 -17.23 -30.11
N ARG A 762 -6.13 -17.12 -28.77
CA ARG A 762 -6.72 -18.15 -27.90
C ARG A 762 -6.69 -17.68 -26.44
N TYR A 763 -7.83 -17.88 -25.78
CA TYR A 763 -8.08 -17.82 -24.34
C TYR A 763 -8.58 -16.51 -23.73
N LEU A 764 -9.92 -16.50 -23.67
CA LEU A 764 -10.80 -15.65 -22.88
C LEU A 764 -11.23 -16.44 -21.64
N GLY A 765 -11.19 -15.82 -20.46
CA GLY A 765 -12.00 -16.25 -19.33
C GLY A 765 -11.27 -16.19 -18.00
N THR A 766 -12.01 -15.81 -16.95
CA THR A 766 -11.67 -15.52 -15.55
C THR A 766 -11.36 -14.01 -15.38
N GLU A 767 -12.15 -13.12 -14.76
CA GLU A 767 -12.83 -13.02 -13.46
C GLU A 767 -11.84 -12.97 -12.28
N LYS A 768 -11.89 -11.86 -11.51
CA LYS A 768 -11.54 -11.68 -10.07
C LYS A 768 -11.11 -10.26 -9.62
N SER A 769 -11.02 -9.22 -10.49
CA SER A 769 -10.75 -7.83 -10.03
C SER A 769 -11.84 -6.79 -10.38
N SER A 770 -12.87 -7.21 -11.11
CA SER A 770 -13.97 -6.36 -11.60
C SER A 770 -15.30 -6.61 -10.87
N ASP A 771 -15.21 -7.29 -9.72
CA ASP A 771 -16.34 -7.63 -8.88
C ASP A 771 -16.76 -6.45 -8.00
N LEU A 772 -15.85 -5.56 -7.57
CA LEU A 772 -16.17 -4.43 -6.70
C LEU A 772 -17.22 -3.48 -7.28
N LEU A 773 -17.10 -3.07 -8.55
CA LEU A 773 -18.09 -2.17 -9.15
C LEU A 773 -19.41 -2.90 -9.43
N TRP A 774 -19.36 -4.17 -9.85
CA TRP A 774 -20.56 -4.96 -10.11
C TRP A 774 -21.30 -5.34 -8.82
N LEU A 775 -20.60 -5.80 -7.78
CA LEU A 775 -21.12 -5.99 -6.43
C LEU A 775 -21.64 -4.67 -5.86
N PHE A 776 -20.91 -3.56 -5.98
CA PHE A 776 -21.41 -2.26 -5.51
C PHE A 776 -22.69 -1.85 -6.21
N THR A 777 -22.77 -2.02 -7.54
CA THR A 777 -23.97 -1.68 -8.32
C THR A 777 -25.12 -2.65 -8.01
N LYS A 778 -24.85 -3.96 -7.94
CA LYS A 778 -25.80 -5.02 -7.59
C LYS A 778 -26.32 -4.85 -6.16
N ARG A 779 -25.46 -4.56 -5.19
CA ARG A 779 -25.83 -4.30 -3.79
C ARG A 779 -26.59 -3.00 -3.64
N SER A 780 -26.18 -1.92 -4.31
CA SER A 780 -26.93 -0.66 -4.31
C SER A 780 -28.34 -0.86 -4.89
N LEU A 781 -28.45 -1.63 -5.99
CA LEU A 781 -29.74 -2.01 -6.57
C LEU A 781 -30.55 -2.92 -5.64
N LEU A 782 -29.95 -3.93 -5.01
CA LEU A 782 -30.62 -4.86 -4.08
C LEU A 782 -31.05 -4.18 -2.79
N ARG A 783 -30.23 -3.30 -2.21
CA ARG A 783 -30.59 -2.48 -1.03
C ARG A 783 -31.68 -1.49 -1.42
N ALA A 784 -31.56 -0.80 -2.55
CA ALA A 784 -32.64 0.06 -3.03
C ALA A 784 -33.95 -0.72 -3.25
N LEU A 785 -33.89 -1.93 -3.82
CA LEU A 785 -35.05 -2.82 -3.97
C LEU A 785 -35.59 -3.30 -2.62
N SER A 786 -34.71 -3.71 -1.69
CA SER A 786 -35.09 -4.25 -0.38
C SER A 786 -35.72 -3.17 0.50
N THR A 787 -35.13 -1.97 0.56
CA THR A 787 -35.72 -0.82 1.25
C THR A 787 -37.05 -0.41 0.60
N PHE A 788 -37.13 -0.47 -0.74
CA PHE A 788 -38.37 -0.22 -1.48
C PHE A 788 -39.46 -1.29 -1.25
N LEU A 789 -39.08 -2.55 -1.02
CA LEU A 789 -39.98 -3.66 -0.73
C LEU A 789 -40.41 -3.70 0.75
N LYS A 790 -39.53 -3.35 1.69
CA LYS A 790 -39.83 -3.26 3.13
C LYS A 790 -40.81 -2.14 3.49
N CYS A 791 -40.93 -1.09 2.67
CA CYS A 791 -41.97 -0.07 2.82
C CYS A 791 -43.40 -0.54 2.44
N LYS A 792 -43.62 -1.84 2.17
CA LYS A 792 -44.92 -2.41 1.81
C LYS A 792 -45.17 -3.80 2.42
N SER A 793 -45.42 -3.87 3.73
CA SER A 793 -46.48 -4.72 4.31
C SER A 793 -46.40 -4.74 5.83
N SER A 794 -47.32 -4.03 6.46
CA SER A 794 -47.87 -4.46 7.74
C SER A 794 -48.67 -5.75 7.49
N GLY A 795 -48.30 -6.84 8.18
CA GLY A 795 -49.13 -8.05 8.28
C GLY A 795 -48.85 -9.17 7.28
N ASN A 796 -47.75 -9.93 7.46
CA ASN A 796 -47.70 -11.40 7.53
C ASN A 796 -46.23 -11.87 7.57
N SER A 797 -45.83 -12.59 8.62
CA SER A 797 -44.43 -12.97 8.88
C SER A 797 -43.85 -13.99 7.88
N GLU A 798 -44.68 -14.81 7.23
CA GLU A 798 -44.21 -15.80 6.24
C GLU A 798 -43.80 -15.21 4.89
N ALA A 799 -44.44 -14.10 4.47
CA ALA A 799 -44.12 -13.46 3.18
C ALA A 799 -42.74 -12.78 3.22
N VAL A 800 -42.33 -12.28 4.38
CA VAL A 800 -41.01 -11.66 4.60
C VAL A 800 -39.89 -12.72 4.57
N ALA A 801 -40.16 -13.95 5.05
CA ALA A 801 -39.19 -15.04 5.01
C ALA A 801 -38.94 -15.55 3.58
N LYS A 802 -39.99 -15.72 2.76
CA LYS A 802 -39.86 -16.12 1.34
C LYS A 802 -39.22 -15.04 0.47
N THR A 803 -39.38 -13.76 0.82
CA THR A 803 -38.72 -12.65 0.09
C THR A 803 -37.26 -12.46 0.51
N LYS A 804 -36.82 -13.05 1.64
CA LYS A 804 -35.41 -13.09 2.04
C LYS A 804 -34.62 -14.24 1.41
N SER A 805 -35.30 -15.33 0.97
CA SER A 805 -34.64 -16.47 0.31
C SER A 805 -34.56 -16.34 -1.22
N LEU A 806 -35.22 -15.33 -1.79
CA LEU A 806 -35.27 -14.97 -3.21
C LEU A 806 -34.38 -13.75 -3.45
#